data_AF-A0A7K4H0E1-F1
#
_entry.id   AF-A0A7K4H0E1-F1
#
_cell.length_a   1.000
_cell.length_b   1.000
_cell.length_c   1.000
_cell.angle_alpha   90.00
_cell.angle_beta   90.00
_cell.angle_gamma   90.00
#
_symmetry.space_group_name_H-M   'P 1'
#
loop_
_entity.id
_entity.type
_entity.pdbx_description
1 polymer ?
#
loop_
_entity_poly.entity_id
_entity_poly.type
_entity_poly.pdbx_seq_one_letter_code
_entity_poly.pdbx_strand_id
1 'polypeptide(L)'
;MGKLNYPSNEILSPSKLQRKNYDHIILWMLANNESCEWSNFEQKPIEIPISTLSRHFTKLIFKGFIEKFARGQYKITPKGKKKFNELSKERKKERTLSYPPKIILKSGRNYSHWILWMVYNNGFCKRADFLEEPFSINQSSLSKSISSLIQKGFIINENKRYLITQSGKVEYSKILQQYDLDRQTILEEERKRIDEITIKTSQFFDKFKITDDHVKFRFLNNVLKLNYSKVKAILKDEEDFHKIILFISINHPDFYPDYLFFEDFSRYYTIKKRVLYFWVNEIVESDLYDLKFFKIEFSPDKYYYFHSDGKLEKILRAITEEHIATNKYLEKFGRSGSLNSIIDDILDEICETLFSNHLKESFREFLPRYIKYLAYKIEIKKELKETYDKLEGIIWQNMTDLMQSQNSEALETQYEDKIKEIDKEINLNPNNYELYNSKIRILLYFNQYNDVLMVLEKMMALFPEKEIDIMIKKAYTFKKDKNLEAGLEIIEELLEKYPKDNTLHNYKVYWLSYLGKKQEALKILRSLIENEPEKGIYHDTYGEILITFKEYEKAIEEFQKAIEINSDDWFIHQTYIKLGICYTALENIDLAVQNLKIGKKLTSKIISDFETKNKWLAIVDLFLAEIEEQRYLLISN
;
A
#
# COMPACT_ATOMS: atom_id res chain seq x y z
N MET A 1 -49.13 2.92 -14.58
CA MET A 1 -48.11 3.99 -14.56
C MET A 1 -47.07 3.62 -13.52
N GLY A 2 -45.81 3.44 -13.94
CA GLY A 2 -44.72 3.08 -13.02
C GLY A 2 -44.47 4.18 -12.00
N LYS A 3 -44.14 3.80 -10.76
CA LYS A 3 -43.86 4.73 -9.67
C LYS A 3 -42.50 5.39 -9.96
N LEU A 4 -42.51 6.68 -10.32
CA LEU A 4 -41.28 7.45 -10.55
C LEU A 4 -40.47 7.56 -9.26
N ASN A 5 -39.17 7.31 -9.35
CA ASN A 5 -38.21 7.58 -8.29
C ASN A 5 -37.87 9.06 -8.28
N TYR A 6 -37.87 9.67 -7.11
CA TYR A 6 -37.53 11.08 -6.90
C TYR A 6 -36.25 11.22 -6.07
N PRO A 7 -35.44 12.26 -6.31
CA PRO A 7 -34.22 12.49 -5.55
C PRO A 7 -34.54 12.72 -4.07
N SER A 8 -33.60 12.38 -3.18
CA SER A 8 -33.74 12.71 -1.76
C SER A 8 -33.87 14.23 -1.55
N ASN A 9 -34.47 14.64 -0.42
CA ASN A 9 -34.60 16.07 -0.07
C ASN A 9 -33.25 16.82 -0.06
N GLU A 10 -32.15 16.12 0.19
CA GLU A 10 -30.79 16.67 0.11
C GLU A 10 -30.41 17.10 -1.31
N ILE A 11 -30.87 16.37 -2.35
CA ILE A 11 -30.64 16.70 -3.76
C ILE A 11 -31.59 17.82 -4.21
N LEU A 12 -32.84 17.79 -3.74
CA LEU A 12 -33.88 18.76 -4.10
C LEU A 12 -33.70 20.14 -3.43
N SER A 13 -33.13 20.15 -2.22
CA SER A 13 -32.96 21.32 -1.36
C SER A 13 -31.64 21.26 -0.57
N PRO A 14 -30.50 21.67 -1.18
CA PRO A 14 -29.23 21.78 -0.45
C PRO A 14 -29.31 22.77 0.72
N SER A 15 -28.42 22.62 1.71
CA SER A 15 -28.31 23.50 2.89
C SER A 15 -28.25 24.99 2.53
N LYS A 16 -28.57 25.89 3.48
CA LYS A 16 -28.76 27.35 3.29
C LYS A 16 -27.63 28.10 2.55
N LEU A 17 -26.45 27.50 2.36
CA LEU A 17 -25.25 28.08 1.73
C LEU A 17 -24.96 27.56 0.30
N GLN A 18 -25.70 26.57 -0.22
CA GLN A 18 -25.45 25.99 -1.55
C GLN A 18 -26.61 26.25 -2.53
N ARG A 19 -26.27 26.63 -3.77
CA ARG A 19 -27.27 26.82 -4.86
C ARG A 19 -27.76 25.46 -5.38
N LYS A 20 -29.05 25.36 -5.72
CA LYS A 20 -29.65 24.17 -6.37
C LYS A 20 -28.93 23.87 -7.69
N ASN A 21 -28.45 22.64 -7.85
CA ASN A 21 -27.81 22.19 -9.08
C ASN A 21 -28.83 21.46 -9.98
N TYR A 22 -29.46 22.21 -10.89
CA TYR A 22 -30.48 21.66 -11.79
C TYR A 22 -29.94 20.59 -12.75
N ASP A 23 -28.68 20.68 -13.18
CA ASP A 23 -28.07 19.63 -14.02
C ASP A 23 -28.00 18.29 -13.26
N HIS A 24 -27.68 18.33 -11.97
CA HIS A 24 -27.62 17.14 -11.11
C HIS A 24 -29.01 16.54 -10.87
N ILE A 25 -30.01 17.37 -10.59
CA ILE A 25 -31.40 16.92 -10.39
C ILE A 25 -31.95 16.26 -11.67
N ILE A 26 -31.71 16.88 -12.83
CA ILE A 26 -32.19 16.39 -14.13
C ILE A 26 -31.52 15.05 -14.48
N LEU A 27 -30.19 14.96 -14.34
CA LEU A 27 -29.46 13.73 -14.60
C LEU A 27 -29.80 12.63 -13.60
N TRP A 28 -30.02 12.96 -12.32
CA TRP A 28 -30.47 11.99 -11.32
C TRP A 28 -31.81 11.39 -11.71
N MET A 29 -32.79 12.22 -12.09
CA MET A 29 -34.11 11.75 -12.50
C MET A 29 -34.04 10.83 -13.72
N LEU A 30 -33.27 11.22 -14.74
CA LEU A 30 -33.13 10.44 -15.98
C LEU A 30 -32.25 9.19 -15.79
N ALA A 31 -31.42 9.13 -14.75
CA ALA A 31 -30.61 7.95 -14.43
C ALA A 31 -31.36 6.88 -13.62
N ASN A 32 -32.35 7.29 -12.83
CA ASN A 32 -33.07 6.43 -11.87
C ASN A 32 -34.49 6.07 -12.32
N ASN A 33 -34.90 6.50 -13.51
CA ASN A 33 -36.19 6.20 -14.12
C ASN A 33 -35.99 5.76 -15.57
N GLU A 34 -36.82 4.83 -16.05
CA GLU A 34 -36.74 4.30 -17.43
C GLU A 34 -37.02 5.39 -18.48
N SER A 35 -37.92 6.32 -18.16
CA SER A 35 -38.19 7.52 -18.94
C SER A 35 -38.76 8.61 -18.04
N CYS A 36 -38.45 9.88 -18.35
CA CYS A 36 -39.08 11.03 -17.71
C CYS A 36 -39.74 11.92 -18.76
N GLU A 37 -40.95 12.35 -18.46
CA GLU A 37 -41.66 13.41 -19.15
C GLU A 37 -41.25 14.78 -18.62
N TRP A 38 -41.41 15.79 -19.48
CA TRP A 38 -41.18 17.19 -19.10
C TRP A 38 -41.96 17.61 -17.85
N SER A 39 -43.21 17.15 -17.73
CA SER A 39 -44.11 17.40 -16.60
C SER A 39 -43.58 16.88 -15.26
N ASN A 40 -42.71 15.86 -15.27
CA ASN A 40 -42.17 15.24 -14.05
C ASN A 40 -41.17 16.14 -13.31
N PHE A 41 -40.64 17.17 -13.97
CA PHE A 41 -39.71 18.14 -13.38
C PHE A 41 -40.40 19.42 -12.90
N GLU A 42 -41.60 19.69 -13.40
CA GLU A 42 -42.37 20.90 -13.06
C GLU A 42 -43.23 20.69 -11.80
N GLN A 43 -43.62 19.45 -11.53
CA GLN A 43 -44.48 19.09 -10.40
C GLN A 43 -43.67 18.81 -9.12
N LYS A 44 -44.35 18.87 -7.96
CA LYS A 44 -43.78 18.40 -6.69
C LYS A 44 -43.37 16.93 -6.80
N PRO A 45 -42.20 16.54 -6.27
CA PRO A 45 -41.35 17.27 -5.31
C PRO A 45 -40.20 18.11 -5.93
N ILE A 46 -40.13 18.29 -7.26
CA ILE A 46 -38.96 18.91 -7.93
C ILE A 46 -39.12 20.41 -8.19
N GLU A 47 -40.25 20.85 -8.75
CA GLU A 47 -40.59 22.26 -9.02
C GLU A 47 -39.47 23.09 -9.71
N ILE A 48 -38.98 22.65 -10.88
CA ILE A 48 -38.04 23.46 -11.68
C ILE A 48 -38.83 24.45 -12.56
N PRO A 49 -38.51 25.77 -12.53
CA PRO A 49 -39.16 26.74 -13.42
C PRO A 49 -38.94 26.40 -14.89
N ILE A 50 -39.98 26.52 -15.72
CA ILE A 50 -40.00 26.12 -17.14
C ILE A 50 -38.82 26.72 -17.93
N SER A 51 -38.53 28.01 -17.73
CA SER A 51 -37.41 28.70 -18.37
C SER A 51 -36.04 28.12 -17.98
N THR A 52 -35.91 27.69 -16.73
CA THR A 52 -34.69 27.05 -16.21
C THR A 52 -34.57 25.63 -16.76
N LEU A 53 -35.65 24.86 -16.71
CA LEU A 53 -35.69 23.50 -17.24
C LEU A 53 -35.29 23.47 -18.71
N SER A 54 -35.87 24.34 -19.53
CA SER A 54 -35.57 24.44 -20.95
C SER A 54 -34.09 24.76 -21.24
N ARG A 55 -33.51 25.72 -20.51
CA ARG A 55 -32.09 26.07 -20.66
C ARG A 55 -31.17 24.89 -20.32
N HIS A 56 -31.46 24.19 -19.22
CA HIS A 56 -30.65 23.06 -18.76
C HIS A 56 -30.82 21.84 -19.67
N PHE A 57 -32.02 21.53 -20.15
CA PHE A 57 -32.24 20.47 -21.14
C PHE A 57 -31.50 20.75 -22.45
N THR A 58 -31.59 21.96 -22.98
CA THR A 58 -30.87 22.35 -24.22
C THR A 58 -29.36 22.16 -24.05
N LYS A 59 -28.82 22.59 -22.90
CA LYS A 59 -27.40 22.43 -22.56
C LYS A 59 -27.00 20.95 -22.44
N LEU A 60 -27.80 20.13 -21.77
CA LEU A 60 -27.51 18.70 -21.56
C LEU A 60 -27.63 17.89 -22.85
N ILE A 61 -28.58 18.24 -23.73
CA ILE A 61 -28.75 17.64 -25.07
C ILE A 61 -27.55 18.01 -25.93
N PHE A 62 -27.17 19.29 -26.00
CA PHE A 62 -26.01 19.74 -26.78
C PHE A 62 -24.71 19.05 -26.37
N LYS A 63 -24.53 18.79 -25.07
CA LYS A 63 -23.35 18.07 -24.55
C LYS A 63 -23.40 16.55 -24.76
N GLY A 64 -24.52 16.03 -25.26
CA GLY A 64 -24.78 14.61 -25.47
C GLY A 64 -24.98 13.82 -24.18
N PHE A 65 -25.41 14.47 -23.09
CA PHE A 65 -25.65 13.82 -21.79
C PHE A 65 -27.06 13.24 -21.67
N ILE A 66 -28.03 13.84 -22.39
CA ILE A 66 -29.40 13.35 -22.45
C ILE A 66 -29.86 13.40 -23.91
N GLU A 67 -30.79 12.53 -24.28
CA GLU A 67 -31.37 12.49 -25.62
C GLU A 67 -32.89 12.43 -25.54
N LYS A 68 -33.54 13.05 -26.52
CA LYS A 68 -34.98 13.03 -26.69
C LYS A 68 -35.33 11.88 -27.64
N PHE A 69 -35.99 10.85 -27.13
CA PHE A 69 -36.30 9.66 -27.93
C PHE A 69 -37.78 9.58 -28.36
N ALA A 70 -38.66 10.34 -27.71
CA ALA A 70 -40.06 10.50 -28.12
C ALA A 70 -40.58 11.91 -27.77
N ARG A 71 -41.81 12.24 -28.19
CA ARG A 71 -42.41 13.57 -27.95
C ARG A 71 -42.57 13.82 -26.45
N GLY A 72 -41.72 14.68 -25.90
CA GLY A 72 -41.74 15.07 -24.49
C GLY A 72 -41.04 14.10 -23.53
N GLN A 73 -40.42 13.03 -24.05
CA GLN A 73 -39.73 12.01 -23.26
C GLN A 73 -38.23 12.00 -23.52
N TYR A 74 -37.47 11.91 -22.43
CA TYR A 74 -36.02 12.02 -22.43
C TYR A 74 -35.39 10.83 -21.71
N LYS A 75 -34.20 10.45 -22.15
CA LYS A 75 -33.37 9.42 -21.50
C LYS A 75 -31.93 9.91 -21.33
N ILE A 76 -31.24 9.37 -20.32
CA ILE A 76 -29.82 9.66 -20.08
C ILE A 76 -28.96 8.83 -21.05
N THR A 77 -27.88 9.41 -21.56
CA THR A 77 -26.89 8.68 -22.36
C THR A 77 -25.81 8.07 -21.46
N PRO A 78 -24.98 7.13 -21.94
CA PRO A 78 -23.82 6.62 -21.19
C PRO A 78 -22.87 7.74 -20.73
N LYS A 79 -22.71 8.78 -21.56
CA LYS A 79 -21.93 9.99 -21.26
C LYS A 79 -22.57 10.82 -20.15
N GLY A 80 -23.90 10.95 -20.15
CA GLY A 80 -24.65 11.58 -19.06
C GLY A 80 -24.54 10.82 -17.75
N LYS A 81 -24.53 9.48 -17.80
CA LYS A 81 -24.35 8.62 -16.61
C LYS A 81 -22.97 8.81 -15.96
N LYS A 82 -21.91 8.93 -16.77
CA LYS A 82 -20.58 9.33 -16.26
C LYS A 82 -20.61 10.71 -15.59
N LYS A 83 -21.28 11.70 -16.22
CA LYS A 83 -21.38 13.05 -15.66
C LYS A 83 -22.19 13.10 -14.36
N PHE A 84 -23.24 12.29 -14.26
CA PHE A 84 -24.02 12.10 -13.05
C PHE A 84 -23.15 11.56 -11.89
N ASN A 85 -22.32 10.56 -12.17
CA ASN A 85 -21.40 9.99 -11.18
C ASN A 85 -20.35 11.01 -10.72
N GLU A 86 -19.83 11.86 -11.61
CA GLU A 86 -18.93 12.97 -11.24
C GLU A 86 -19.60 13.99 -10.31
N LEU A 87 -20.80 14.48 -10.66
CA LEU A 87 -21.55 15.45 -9.86
C LEU A 87 -21.92 14.88 -8.48
N SER A 88 -22.17 13.57 -8.40
CA SER A 88 -22.45 12.87 -7.16
C SER A 88 -21.19 12.65 -6.30
N LYS A 89 -20.01 12.56 -6.91
CA LYS A 89 -18.71 12.54 -6.22
C LYS A 89 -18.27 13.93 -5.73
N GLU A 90 -18.58 15.00 -6.45
CA GLU A 90 -18.26 16.38 -6.06
C GLU A 90 -18.93 16.79 -4.73
N ARG A 91 -20.14 16.28 -4.45
CA ARG A 91 -20.83 16.49 -3.16
C ARG A 91 -20.29 15.65 -2.00
N LYS A 92 -19.55 14.56 -2.25
CA LYS A 92 -18.91 13.74 -1.20
C LYS A 92 -17.75 14.46 -0.47
N LYS A 93 -17.51 15.75 -0.74
CA LYS A 93 -16.61 16.60 0.05
C LYS A 93 -17.34 17.37 1.17
N GLU A 94 -18.33 16.76 1.84
CA GLU A 94 -18.51 17.11 3.25
C GLU A 94 -17.35 16.47 4.01
N ARG A 95 -16.50 17.32 4.54
CA ARG A 95 -15.30 16.89 5.23
C ARG A 95 -15.71 16.31 6.58
N THR A 96 -15.73 14.99 6.70
CA THR A 96 -15.85 14.33 8.00
C THR A 96 -14.59 14.62 8.79
N LEU A 97 -14.68 15.55 9.72
CA LEU A 97 -13.58 15.87 10.62
C LEU A 97 -13.55 14.82 11.73
N SER A 98 -12.37 14.27 11.98
CA SER A 98 -12.07 13.59 13.23
C SER A 98 -12.08 14.66 14.34
N TYR A 99 -12.56 14.36 15.54
CA TYR A 99 -12.57 15.27 16.71
C TYR A 99 -11.86 14.63 17.91
N PRO A 100 -11.24 15.41 18.81
CA PRO A 100 -10.49 14.83 19.92
C PRO A 100 -11.39 14.08 20.90
N PRO A 101 -10.84 13.04 21.55
CA PRO A 101 -11.54 12.31 22.59
C PRO A 101 -11.94 13.23 23.74
N LYS A 102 -13.04 12.87 24.43
CA LYS A 102 -13.63 13.68 25.52
C LYS A 102 -12.65 14.00 26.65
N ILE A 103 -11.61 13.20 26.87
CA ILE A 103 -10.60 13.44 27.90
C ILE A 103 -9.78 14.72 27.61
N ILE A 104 -9.44 14.95 26.33
CA ILE A 104 -8.74 16.16 25.88
C ILE A 104 -9.67 17.37 26.01
N LEU A 105 -10.97 17.19 25.73
CA LEU A 105 -11.99 18.24 25.88
C LEU A 105 -12.31 18.59 27.34
N LYS A 106 -12.20 17.63 28.27
CA LYS A 106 -12.51 17.81 29.70
C LYS A 106 -11.34 18.34 30.52
N SER A 107 -10.11 18.26 30.01
CA SER A 107 -8.89 18.68 30.71
C SER A 107 -8.67 20.19 30.88
N GLY A 108 -9.75 20.99 30.80
CA GLY A 108 -9.72 22.46 30.84
C GLY A 108 -9.73 23.11 29.46
N ARG A 109 -9.74 24.45 29.42
CA ARG A 109 -9.80 25.27 28.19
C ARG A 109 -8.44 25.32 27.44
N ASN A 110 -7.83 24.16 27.21
CA ASN A 110 -6.55 24.02 26.50
C ASN A 110 -6.74 24.01 24.99
N TYR A 111 -7.22 25.12 24.45
CA TYR A 111 -7.52 25.28 23.02
C TYR A 111 -6.34 24.97 22.10
N SER A 112 -5.10 25.15 22.57
CA SER A 112 -3.91 24.80 21.79
C SER A 112 -3.80 23.28 21.52
N HIS A 113 -4.15 22.44 22.50
CA HIS A 113 -4.14 20.98 22.33
C HIS A 113 -5.26 20.53 21.40
N TRP A 114 -6.42 21.18 21.51
CA TRP A 114 -7.58 20.96 20.65
C TRP A 114 -7.26 21.26 19.19
N ILE A 115 -6.63 22.41 18.94
CA ILE A 115 -6.23 22.84 17.59
C ILE A 115 -5.15 21.93 17.02
N LEU A 116 -4.13 21.57 17.79
CA LEU A 116 -3.06 20.66 17.33
C LEU A 116 -3.60 19.28 16.97
N TRP A 117 -4.47 18.72 17.82
CA TRP A 117 -5.13 17.44 17.54
C TRP A 117 -5.94 17.52 16.24
N MET A 118 -6.72 18.58 16.07
CA MET A 118 -7.57 18.75 14.90
C MET A 118 -6.77 18.86 13.60
N VAL A 119 -5.72 19.68 13.60
CA VAL A 119 -4.90 19.89 12.41
C VAL A 119 -4.08 18.64 12.08
N TYR A 120 -3.59 17.90 13.08
CA TYR A 120 -2.87 16.63 12.87
C TYR A 120 -3.77 15.56 12.24
N ASN A 121 -4.93 15.27 12.85
CA ASN A 121 -5.78 14.15 12.46
C ASN A 121 -6.61 14.39 11.20
N ASN A 122 -6.76 15.65 10.78
CA ASN A 122 -7.52 16.02 9.58
C ASN A 122 -6.65 16.50 8.42
N GLY A 123 -5.32 16.60 8.61
CA GLY A 123 -4.34 17.09 7.64
C GLY A 123 -4.31 18.62 7.46
N PHE A 124 -5.48 19.28 7.52
CA PHE A 124 -5.58 20.74 7.60
C PHE A 124 -6.84 21.15 8.37
N CYS A 125 -7.03 22.38 8.79
CA CYS A 125 -8.33 22.87 9.32
C CYS A 125 -8.63 24.26 8.81
N LYS A 126 -9.91 24.57 8.62
CA LYS A 126 -10.38 25.94 8.39
C LYS A 126 -10.80 26.55 9.72
N ARG A 127 -10.87 27.88 9.77
CA ARG A 127 -11.32 28.60 10.97
C ARG A 127 -12.74 28.21 11.42
N ALA A 128 -13.64 27.92 10.47
CA ALA A 128 -15.00 27.49 10.76
C ALA A 128 -15.06 26.15 11.52
N ASP A 129 -14.13 25.24 11.25
CA ASP A 129 -14.04 23.88 11.81
C ASP A 129 -13.89 23.87 13.36
N PHE A 130 -13.52 25.01 13.97
CA PHE A 130 -13.33 25.16 15.41
C PHE A 130 -14.47 25.89 16.14
N LEU A 131 -15.38 26.50 15.39
CA LEU A 131 -16.46 27.36 15.92
C LEU A 131 -17.77 26.60 16.08
N GLU A 132 -17.90 25.45 15.42
CA GLU A 132 -19.07 24.58 15.46
C GLU A 132 -18.95 23.53 16.59
N GLU A 133 -20.08 22.93 16.99
CA GLU A 133 -20.08 21.80 17.94
C GLU A 133 -19.28 20.62 17.35
N PRO A 134 -18.47 19.90 18.17
CA PRO A 134 -18.48 19.87 19.63
C PRO A 134 -17.49 20.82 20.36
N PHE A 135 -16.76 21.69 19.65
CA PHE A 135 -15.70 22.52 20.25
C PHE A 135 -16.15 23.90 20.70
N SER A 136 -16.98 24.59 19.89
CA SER A 136 -17.52 25.93 20.18
C SER A 136 -16.51 26.93 20.75
N ILE A 137 -15.26 26.97 20.22
CA ILE A 137 -14.22 27.89 20.72
C ILE A 137 -14.65 29.32 20.38
N ASN A 138 -14.65 30.23 21.34
CA ASN A 138 -14.95 31.63 21.04
C ASN A 138 -13.87 32.26 20.12
N GLN A 139 -14.27 33.23 19.30
CA GLN A 139 -13.41 33.83 18.28
C GLN A 139 -12.10 34.43 18.83
N SER A 140 -12.15 35.04 20.02
CA SER A 140 -11.01 35.69 20.65
C SER A 140 -9.97 34.67 21.14
N SER A 141 -10.42 33.59 21.79
CA SER A 141 -9.52 32.52 22.27
C SER A 141 -8.95 31.71 21.11
N LEU A 142 -9.76 31.44 20.08
CA LEU A 142 -9.29 30.76 18.87
C LEU A 142 -8.16 31.56 18.18
N SER A 143 -8.35 32.88 18.01
CA SER A 143 -7.30 33.74 17.46
C SER A 143 -6.03 33.72 18.31
N LYS A 144 -6.15 33.84 19.64
CA LYS A 144 -4.99 33.87 20.54
C LYS A 144 -4.19 32.56 20.48
N SER A 145 -4.87 31.41 20.51
CA SER A 145 -4.23 30.10 20.45
C SER A 145 -3.61 29.81 19.10
N ILE A 146 -4.30 30.13 17.99
CA ILE A 146 -3.73 29.97 16.64
C ILE A 146 -2.47 30.84 16.48
N SER A 147 -2.52 32.12 16.87
CA SER A 147 -1.36 33.00 16.78
C SER A 147 -0.18 32.50 17.60
N SER A 148 -0.43 31.97 18.80
CA SER A 148 0.61 31.37 19.64
C SER A 148 1.23 30.12 18.99
N LEU A 149 0.41 29.23 18.42
CA LEU A 149 0.89 28.03 17.73
C LEU A 149 1.67 28.35 16.45
N ILE A 150 1.28 29.40 15.71
CA ILE A 150 2.04 29.89 14.55
C ILE A 150 3.38 30.48 14.99
N GLN A 151 3.40 31.31 16.05
CA GLN A 151 4.63 31.91 16.57
C GLN A 151 5.64 30.85 17.06
N LYS A 152 5.15 29.78 17.69
CA LYS A 152 5.96 28.62 18.09
C LYS A 152 6.36 27.71 16.90
N GLY A 153 5.87 28.01 15.71
CA GLY A 153 6.16 27.27 14.49
C GLY A 153 5.47 25.91 14.41
N PHE A 154 4.46 25.62 15.23
CA PHE A 154 3.77 24.31 15.28
C PHE A 154 2.68 24.15 14.22
N ILE A 155 2.10 25.27 13.77
CA ILE A 155 1.16 25.28 12.65
C ILE A 155 1.50 26.43 11.70
N ILE A 156 1.17 26.27 10.43
CA ILE A 156 1.27 27.31 9.40
C ILE A 156 -0.11 27.59 8.80
N ASN A 157 -0.31 28.80 8.29
CA ASN A 157 -1.54 29.19 7.61
C ASN A 157 -1.26 29.39 6.12
N GLU A 158 -1.77 28.49 5.29
CA GLU A 158 -1.71 28.59 3.83
C GLU A 158 -3.12 28.71 3.27
N ASN A 159 -3.42 29.81 2.58
CA ASN A 159 -4.71 29.99 1.89
C ASN A 159 -5.95 29.75 2.78
N LYS A 160 -5.93 30.26 4.02
CA LYS A 160 -6.99 30.07 5.04
C LYS A 160 -7.14 28.62 5.51
N ARG A 161 -6.09 27.80 5.37
CA ARG A 161 -5.98 26.45 5.91
C ARG A 161 -4.82 26.42 6.89
N TYR A 162 -5.11 25.96 8.10
CA TYR A 162 -4.10 25.69 9.11
C TYR A 162 -3.56 24.29 8.89
N LEU A 163 -2.26 24.14 8.73
CA LEU A 163 -1.55 22.87 8.57
C LEU A 163 -0.55 22.69 9.70
N ILE A 164 -0.28 21.45 10.09
CA ILE A 164 0.70 21.15 11.14
C ILE A 164 2.10 21.07 10.55
N THR A 165 3.08 21.63 11.23
CA THR A 165 4.49 21.53 10.85
C THR A 165 5.13 20.30 11.49
N GLN A 166 6.36 19.96 11.12
CA GLN A 166 7.09 18.85 11.75
C GLN A 166 7.31 19.09 13.26
N SER A 167 7.64 20.31 13.68
CA SER A 167 7.73 20.67 15.10
C SER A 167 6.38 20.55 15.82
N GLY A 168 5.28 20.87 15.14
CA GLY A 168 3.93 20.65 15.67
C GLY A 168 3.57 19.17 15.86
N LYS A 169 4.05 18.27 14.99
CA LYS A 169 3.84 16.82 15.15
C LYS A 169 4.58 16.26 16.38
N VAL A 170 5.81 16.74 16.62
CA VAL A 170 6.58 16.40 17.82
C VAL A 170 5.86 16.88 19.08
N GLU A 171 5.37 18.12 19.08
CA GLU A 171 4.60 18.66 20.21
C GLU A 171 3.28 17.91 20.41
N TYR A 172 2.58 17.56 19.33
CA TYR A 172 1.37 16.74 19.39
C TYR A 172 1.62 15.39 20.07
N SER A 173 2.73 14.71 19.75
CA SER A 173 3.11 13.45 20.40
C SER A 173 3.34 13.62 21.91
N LYS A 174 3.98 14.72 22.33
CA LYS A 174 4.17 15.05 23.76
C LYS A 174 2.84 15.34 24.46
N ILE A 175 1.91 16.02 23.79
CA ILE A 175 0.55 16.27 24.32
C ILE A 175 -0.18 14.96 24.57
N LEU A 176 -0.06 13.98 23.66
CA LEU A 176 -0.69 12.66 23.86
C LEU A 176 -0.14 11.93 25.08
N GLN A 177 1.17 12.04 25.34
CA GLN A 177 1.80 11.49 26.54
C GLN A 177 1.33 12.16 27.84
N GLN A 178 0.95 13.44 27.79
CA GLN A 178 0.45 14.18 28.97
C GLN A 178 -0.97 13.78 29.40
N TYR A 179 -1.75 13.18 28.50
CA TYR A 179 -3.15 12.83 28.77
C TYR A 179 -3.38 11.40 29.22
N ASP A 180 -2.32 10.61 29.38
CA ASP A 180 -2.39 9.19 29.71
C ASP A 180 -3.43 8.46 28.84
N LEU A 181 -3.52 8.87 27.57
CA LEU A 181 -4.35 8.25 26.53
C LEU A 181 -3.68 6.95 26.07
N ASP A 182 -3.42 6.10 27.05
CA ASP A 182 -2.99 4.74 26.85
C ASP A 182 -4.11 3.99 26.13
N ARG A 183 -3.68 3.07 25.26
CA ARG A 183 -4.42 1.99 24.59
C ARG A 183 -5.82 1.64 25.11
N GLN A 184 -6.07 1.70 26.42
CA GLN A 184 -7.38 1.52 27.08
C GLN A 184 -8.50 2.42 26.56
N THR A 185 -8.29 3.73 26.31
CA THR A 185 -9.40 4.59 25.85
C THR A 185 -9.83 4.26 24.42
N ILE A 186 -8.86 3.92 23.56
CA ILE A 186 -9.12 3.43 22.19
C ILE A 186 -9.87 2.08 22.25
N LEU A 187 -9.48 1.19 23.16
CA LEU A 187 -10.16 -0.08 23.40
C LEU A 187 -11.59 0.12 23.93
N GLU A 188 -11.85 1.13 24.74
CA GLU A 188 -13.19 1.45 25.26
C GLU A 188 -14.12 2.02 24.17
N GLU A 189 -13.63 2.85 23.27
CA GLU A 189 -14.42 3.36 22.13
C GLU A 189 -14.73 2.24 21.13
N GLU A 190 -13.76 1.39 20.81
CA GLU A 190 -13.99 0.21 19.96
C GLU A 190 -14.93 -0.80 20.64
N ARG A 191 -14.85 -0.99 21.96
CA ARG A 191 -15.80 -1.81 22.72
C ARG A 191 -17.23 -1.29 22.57
N LYS A 192 -17.46 0.01 22.76
CA LYS A 192 -18.80 0.61 22.60
C LYS A 192 -19.36 0.43 21.19
N ARG A 193 -18.51 0.59 20.18
CA ARG A 193 -18.89 0.35 18.78
C ARG A 193 -19.29 -1.10 18.54
N ILE A 194 -18.54 -2.05 19.09
CA ILE A 194 -18.87 -3.48 19.03
C ILE A 194 -20.20 -3.76 19.72
N ASP A 195 -20.46 -3.17 20.88
CA ASP A 195 -21.70 -3.36 21.64
C ASP A 195 -22.93 -2.85 20.85
N GLU A 196 -22.85 -1.65 20.26
CA GLU A 196 -23.93 -1.08 19.44
C GLU A 196 -24.26 -1.94 18.21
N ILE A 197 -23.23 -2.43 17.51
CA ILE A 197 -23.40 -3.32 16.36
C ILE A 197 -24.01 -4.65 16.81
N THR A 198 -23.54 -5.21 17.92
CA THR A 198 -24.04 -6.48 18.47
C THR A 198 -25.53 -6.40 18.81
N ILE A 199 -26.00 -5.29 19.39
CA ILE A 199 -27.43 -5.09 19.70
C ILE A 199 -28.29 -5.06 18.41
N LYS A 200 -27.90 -4.24 17.42
CA LYS A 200 -28.64 -4.12 16.16
C LYS A 200 -28.71 -5.43 15.39
N THR A 201 -27.61 -6.17 15.38
CA THR A 201 -27.47 -7.42 14.63
C THR A 201 -28.17 -8.59 15.32
N SER A 202 -28.25 -8.59 16.66
CA SER A 202 -29.07 -9.55 17.41
C SER A 202 -30.56 -9.44 17.06
N GLN A 203 -31.10 -8.22 16.99
CA GLN A 203 -32.49 -8.00 16.54
C GLN A 203 -32.74 -8.49 15.11
N PHE A 204 -31.74 -8.34 14.23
CA PHE A 204 -31.81 -8.86 12.87
C PHE A 204 -31.79 -10.40 12.84
N PHE A 205 -30.94 -11.03 13.64
CA PHE A 205 -30.88 -12.50 13.75
C PHE A 205 -32.20 -13.09 14.24
N ASP A 206 -32.81 -12.49 15.27
CA ASP A 206 -34.10 -12.93 15.79
C ASP A 206 -35.22 -12.79 14.75
N LYS A 207 -35.27 -11.64 14.05
CA LYS A 207 -36.25 -11.37 13.00
C LYS A 207 -36.20 -12.40 11.87
N PHE A 208 -35.00 -12.82 11.49
CA PHE A 208 -34.77 -13.74 10.37
C PHE A 208 -34.51 -15.19 10.79
N LYS A 209 -34.67 -15.51 12.07
CA LYS A 209 -34.47 -16.84 12.66
C LYS A 209 -33.10 -17.44 12.32
N ILE A 210 -32.06 -16.62 12.36
CA ILE A 210 -30.69 -17.07 12.10
C ILE A 210 -30.18 -17.70 13.39
N THR A 211 -30.15 -19.04 13.43
CA THR A 211 -29.78 -19.79 14.63
C THR A 211 -28.32 -20.24 14.63
N ASP A 212 -27.72 -20.41 13.45
CA ASP A 212 -26.35 -20.91 13.30
C ASP A 212 -25.30 -19.91 13.82
N ASP A 213 -24.55 -20.31 14.84
CA ASP A 213 -23.57 -19.44 15.51
C ASP A 213 -22.35 -19.13 14.64
N HIS A 214 -21.97 -20.02 13.72
CA HIS A 214 -20.89 -19.75 12.76
C HIS A 214 -21.31 -18.70 11.73
N VAL A 215 -22.55 -18.75 11.24
CA VAL A 215 -23.12 -17.72 10.36
C VAL A 215 -23.20 -16.38 11.08
N LYS A 216 -23.69 -16.35 12.33
CA LYS A 216 -23.73 -15.12 13.14
C LYS A 216 -22.34 -14.52 13.34
N PHE A 217 -21.36 -15.35 13.69
CA PHE A 217 -19.98 -14.90 13.90
C PHE A 217 -19.38 -14.30 12.63
N ARG A 218 -19.51 -14.98 11.48
CA ARG A 218 -19.03 -14.46 10.19
C ARG A 218 -19.72 -13.16 9.81
N PHE A 219 -21.03 -13.10 10.00
CA PHE A 219 -21.82 -11.90 9.76
C PHE A 219 -21.31 -10.72 10.60
N LEU A 220 -21.13 -10.91 11.91
CA LEU A 220 -20.65 -9.86 12.82
C LEU A 220 -19.25 -9.37 12.42
N ASN A 221 -18.34 -10.30 12.11
CA ASN A 221 -16.99 -9.97 11.66
C ASN A 221 -17.02 -9.14 10.36
N ASN A 222 -17.90 -9.50 9.42
CA ASN A 222 -18.08 -8.75 8.17
C ASN A 222 -18.66 -7.35 8.44
N VAL A 223 -19.69 -7.22 9.27
CA VAL A 223 -20.32 -5.92 9.60
C VAL A 223 -19.36 -4.98 10.33
N LEU A 224 -18.53 -5.48 11.25
CA LEU A 224 -17.54 -4.66 11.96
C LEU A 224 -16.54 -3.97 11.02
N LYS A 225 -16.17 -4.68 9.95
CA LYS A 225 -15.22 -4.19 8.93
C LYS A 225 -15.91 -3.32 7.86
N LEU A 226 -17.23 -3.47 7.70
CA LEU A 226 -18.02 -2.79 6.68
C LEU A 226 -18.97 -1.74 7.27
N ASN A 227 -18.60 -0.46 7.22
CA ASN A 227 -19.50 0.59 7.69
C ASN A 227 -20.61 0.87 6.66
N TYR A 228 -21.87 0.68 7.04
CA TYR A 228 -23.06 1.00 6.25
C TYR A 228 -23.03 2.42 5.65
N SER A 229 -22.37 3.37 6.31
CA SER A 229 -22.19 4.75 5.83
C SER A 229 -21.58 4.85 4.43
N LYS A 230 -20.73 3.88 4.01
CA LYS A 230 -20.11 3.86 2.68
C LYS A 230 -21.10 3.51 1.56
N VAL A 231 -22.16 2.76 1.86
CA VAL A 231 -23.11 2.19 0.89
C VAL A 231 -24.55 2.71 1.02
N LYS A 232 -24.85 3.47 2.09
CA LYS A 232 -26.17 4.06 2.38
C LYS A 232 -26.77 4.89 1.24
N ALA A 233 -25.94 5.51 0.40
CA ALA A 233 -26.41 6.36 -0.70
C ALA A 233 -27.09 5.59 -1.85
N ILE A 234 -26.90 4.27 -1.90
CA ILE A 234 -27.33 3.42 -3.01
C ILE A 234 -28.24 2.27 -2.51
N LEU A 235 -28.10 1.86 -1.24
CA LEU A 235 -29.01 0.92 -0.60
C LEU A 235 -30.27 1.62 -0.10
N LYS A 236 -31.39 0.92 -0.18
CA LYS A 236 -32.71 1.44 0.22
C LYS A 236 -32.81 1.65 1.73
N ASP A 237 -32.24 0.73 2.50
CA ASP A 237 -32.20 0.74 3.96
C ASP A 237 -31.02 -0.10 4.49
N GLU A 238 -30.79 -0.06 5.81
CA GLU A 238 -29.73 -0.79 6.52
C GLU A 238 -30.04 -2.29 6.60
N GLU A 239 -31.30 -2.70 6.40
CA GLU A 239 -31.71 -4.10 6.41
C GLU A 239 -31.27 -4.83 5.13
N ASP A 240 -31.44 -4.20 3.96
CA ASP A 240 -30.93 -4.72 2.69
C ASP A 240 -29.41 -4.90 2.74
N PHE A 241 -28.72 -3.98 3.40
CA PHE A 241 -27.28 -4.10 3.68
C PHE A 241 -26.96 -5.36 4.48
N HIS A 242 -27.63 -5.57 5.62
CA HIS A 242 -27.46 -6.78 6.41
C HIS A 242 -27.81 -8.05 5.62
N LYS A 243 -28.87 -8.06 4.80
CA LYS A 243 -29.20 -9.23 3.95
C LYS A 243 -28.09 -9.58 2.97
N ILE A 244 -27.44 -8.59 2.37
CA ILE A 244 -26.30 -8.83 1.47
C ILE A 244 -25.12 -9.44 2.25
N ILE A 245 -24.82 -8.94 3.44
CA ILE A 245 -23.75 -9.50 4.28
C ILE A 245 -24.09 -10.90 4.79
N LEU A 246 -25.35 -11.16 5.09
CA LEU A 246 -25.85 -12.48 5.42
C LEU A 246 -25.66 -13.44 4.24
N PHE A 247 -25.97 -13.03 3.01
CA PHE A 247 -25.77 -13.85 1.82
C PHE A 247 -24.31 -14.30 1.68
N ILE A 248 -23.36 -13.39 1.85
CA ILE A 248 -21.91 -13.70 1.81
C ILE A 248 -21.50 -14.59 2.99
N SER A 249 -22.12 -14.41 4.16
CA SER A 249 -21.80 -15.17 5.36
C SER A 249 -22.33 -16.60 5.33
N ILE A 250 -23.44 -16.85 4.62
CA ILE A 250 -23.99 -18.19 4.37
C ILE A 250 -23.26 -18.86 3.20
N ASN A 251 -23.08 -18.14 2.09
CA ASN A 251 -22.30 -18.61 0.94
C ASN A 251 -20.80 -18.48 1.22
N HIS A 252 -20.37 -18.87 2.42
CA HIS A 252 -19.00 -18.91 2.85
C HIS A 252 -18.49 -20.35 2.81
N PRO A 253 -17.20 -20.57 2.55
CA PRO A 253 -16.63 -21.88 2.38
C PRO A 253 -16.81 -22.87 3.50
N ASP A 254 -16.71 -22.39 4.74
CA ASP A 254 -16.92 -23.23 5.92
C ASP A 254 -18.34 -23.86 5.98
N PHE A 255 -19.24 -23.43 5.10
CA PHE A 255 -20.61 -23.95 4.95
C PHE A 255 -20.82 -24.68 3.61
N TYR A 256 -19.76 -24.93 2.86
CA TYR A 256 -19.83 -25.77 1.65
C TYR A 256 -20.12 -27.23 2.03
N PRO A 257 -20.98 -27.95 1.29
CA PRO A 257 -21.64 -27.58 0.02
C PRO A 257 -22.99 -26.87 0.17
N ASP A 258 -23.41 -26.50 1.38
CA ASP A 258 -24.73 -25.95 1.70
C ASP A 258 -24.85 -24.44 1.40
N TYR A 259 -24.41 -24.03 0.21
CA TYR A 259 -24.49 -22.65 -0.26
C TYR A 259 -25.91 -22.34 -0.80
N LEU A 260 -26.33 -21.08 -0.70
CA LEU A 260 -27.67 -20.63 -1.10
C LEU A 260 -27.63 -19.85 -2.40
N PHE A 261 -28.44 -20.27 -3.38
CA PHE A 261 -28.58 -19.55 -4.64
C PHE A 261 -29.20 -18.17 -4.44
N PHE A 262 -28.86 -17.25 -5.36
CA PHE A 262 -29.41 -15.90 -5.37
C PHE A 262 -30.94 -15.91 -5.40
N GLU A 263 -31.56 -16.83 -6.14
CA GLU A 263 -33.00 -17.00 -6.26
C GLU A 263 -33.64 -17.37 -4.93
N ASP A 264 -33.10 -18.40 -4.27
CA ASP A 264 -33.67 -18.95 -3.04
C ASP A 264 -33.51 -17.96 -1.90
N PHE A 265 -32.33 -17.34 -1.80
CA PHE A 265 -32.09 -16.30 -0.82
C PHE A 265 -32.97 -15.06 -1.08
N SER A 266 -33.09 -14.62 -2.33
CA SER A 266 -33.93 -13.48 -2.71
C SER A 266 -35.40 -13.71 -2.36
N ARG A 267 -35.91 -14.93 -2.58
CA ARG A 267 -37.28 -15.33 -2.23
C ARG A 267 -37.46 -15.37 -0.71
N TYR A 268 -36.55 -16.02 0.01
CA TYR A 268 -36.66 -16.20 1.45
C TYR A 268 -36.58 -14.87 2.21
N TYR A 269 -35.65 -13.98 1.82
CA TYR A 269 -35.39 -12.72 2.52
C TYR A 269 -36.04 -11.49 1.87
N THR A 270 -36.83 -11.69 0.81
CA THR A 270 -37.58 -10.66 0.07
C THR A 270 -36.69 -9.50 -0.41
N ILE A 271 -35.51 -9.82 -0.95
CA ILE A 271 -34.61 -8.86 -1.61
C ILE A 271 -34.66 -9.10 -3.13
N LYS A 272 -34.63 -8.03 -3.93
CA LYS A 272 -34.66 -8.19 -5.40
C LYS A 272 -33.37 -8.88 -5.86
N LYS A 273 -33.48 -9.99 -6.60
CA LYS A 273 -32.32 -10.73 -7.17
C LYS A 273 -31.28 -9.81 -7.82
N ARG A 274 -31.72 -8.85 -8.65
CA ARG A 274 -30.82 -7.89 -9.33
C ARG A 274 -30.06 -7.00 -8.36
N VAL A 275 -30.69 -6.62 -7.24
CA VAL A 275 -30.06 -5.80 -6.19
C VAL A 275 -29.04 -6.64 -5.45
N LEU A 276 -29.41 -7.85 -5.02
CA LEU A 276 -28.50 -8.78 -4.35
C LEU A 276 -27.29 -9.10 -5.24
N TYR A 277 -27.52 -9.45 -6.50
CA TYR A 277 -26.46 -9.77 -7.47
C TYR A 277 -25.52 -8.59 -7.72
N PHE A 278 -26.07 -7.40 -7.98
CA PHE A 278 -25.28 -6.19 -8.19
C PHE A 278 -24.37 -5.92 -7.00
N TRP A 279 -24.91 -5.97 -5.78
CA TRP A 279 -24.15 -5.63 -4.60
C TRP A 279 -23.15 -6.69 -4.18
N VAL A 280 -23.49 -7.97 -4.30
CA VAL A 280 -22.52 -9.04 -4.05
C VAL A 280 -21.35 -8.91 -5.03
N ASN A 281 -21.61 -8.66 -6.32
CA ASN A 281 -20.52 -8.42 -7.27
C ASN A 281 -19.74 -7.15 -6.97
N GLU A 282 -20.38 -6.03 -6.64
CA GLU A 282 -19.66 -4.81 -6.21
C GLU A 282 -18.82 -5.05 -4.95
N ILE A 283 -19.26 -5.88 -4.01
CA ILE A 283 -18.46 -6.24 -2.82
C ILE A 283 -17.28 -7.13 -3.17
N VAL A 284 -17.45 -8.03 -4.12
CA VAL A 284 -16.43 -9.01 -4.52
C VAL A 284 -15.42 -8.40 -5.49
N GLU A 285 -15.86 -7.53 -6.39
CA GLU A 285 -15.10 -7.07 -7.55
C GLU A 285 -14.61 -5.61 -7.42
N SER A 286 -15.22 -4.78 -6.56
CA SER A 286 -14.80 -3.39 -6.34
C SER A 286 -14.03 -3.23 -5.01
N ASP A 287 -12.96 -2.42 -4.99
CA ASP A 287 -12.19 -2.01 -3.79
C ASP A 287 -13.00 -1.09 -2.84
N LEU A 288 -14.30 -1.35 -2.69
CA LEU A 288 -15.17 -0.66 -1.75
C LEU A 288 -14.83 -1.02 -0.29
N TYR A 289 -14.09 -2.11 -0.10
CA TYR A 289 -13.78 -2.74 1.17
C TYR A 289 -12.31 -3.13 1.26
N ASP A 290 -11.76 -3.07 2.48
CA ASP A 290 -10.43 -3.62 2.77
C ASP A 290 -10.46 -5.16 2.88
N LEU A 291 -11.60 -5.79 2.57
CA LEU A 291 -11.81 -7.23 2.53
C LEU A 291 -11.93 -7.69 1.08
N LYS A 292 -11.13 -8.70 0.70
CA LYS A 292 -11.21 -9.31 -0.61
C LYS A 292 -12.01 -10.61 -0.53
N PHE A 293 -12.86 -10.83 -1.52
CA PHE A 293 -13.56 -12.09 -1.67
C PHE A 293 -13.13 -12.73 -2.99
N PHE A 294 -13.00 -14.05 -2.98
CA PHE A 294 -12.84 -14.86 -4.17
C PHE A 294 -14.20 -15.37 -4.62
N LYS A 295 -14.37 -15.46 -5.93
CA LYS A 295 -15.57 -15.92 -6.61
C LYS A 295 -15.18 -17.05 -7.55
N ILE A 296 -15.88 -18.17 -7.42
CA ILE A 296 -15.71 -19.33 -8.28
C ILE A 296 -17.05 -19.61 -8.94
N GLU A 297 -17.03 -19.78 -10.25
CA GLU A 297 -18.21 -20.14 -11.02
C GLU A 297 -18.50 -21.63 -10.85
N PHE A 298 -19.71 -22.00 -10.46
CA PHE A 298 -20.16 -23.40 -10.45
C PHE A 298 -20.90 -23.75 -11.76
N SER A 299 -21.58 -22.78 -12.35
CA SER A 299 -22.25 -22.86 -13.66
C SER A 299 -22.55 -21.43 -14.15
N PRO A 300 -23.02 -21.19 -15.40
CA PRO A 300 -23.19 -19.85 -15.99
C PRO A 300 -23.91 -18.78 -15.14
N ASP A 301 -24.70 -19.18 -14.13
CA ASP A 301 -25.40 -18.29 -13.20
C ASP A 301 -25.25 -18.67 -11.71
N LYS A 302 -24.33 -19.58 -11.36
CA LYS A 302 -24.15 -20.08 -9.99
C LYS A 302 -22.73 -19.82 -9.53
N TYR A 303 -22.59 -19.19 -8.38
CA TYR A 303 -21.30 -18.74 -7.87
C TYR A 303 -21.11 -19.16 -6.42
N TYR A 304 -19.87 -19.49 -6.11
CA TYR A 304 -19.38 -19.75 -4.77
C TYR A 304 -18.44 -18.62 -4.35
N TYR A 305 -18.58 -18.13 -3.12
CA TYR A 305 -17.85 -16.97 -2.62
C TYR A 305 -17.04 -17.32 -1.38
N PHE A 306 -15.86 -16.73 -1.22
CA PHE A 306 -15.10 -16.90 0.01
C PHE A 306 -14.20 -15.73 0.36
N HIS A 307 -13.97 -15.53 1.66
CA HIS A 307 -13.16 -14.44 2.18
C HIS A 307 -11.65 -14.71 2.03
N SER A 308 -10.87 -13.71 1.63
CA SER A 308 -9.40 -13.76 1.63
C SER A 308 -8.87 -13.88 3.07
N ASP A 309 -8.03 -14.85 3.40
CA ASP A 309 -7.64 -15.21 4.79
C ASP A 309 -8.68 -16.04 5.58
N GLY A 310 -9.74 -16.53 4.92
CA GLY A 310 -10.63 -17.55 5.49
C GLY A 310 -9.96 -18.93 5.59
N LYS A 311 -10.54 -19.88 6.34
CA LYS A 311 -9.94 -21.21 6.55
C LYS A 311 -9.65 -21.93 5.23
N LEU A 312 -10.62 -22.00 4.31
CA LEU A 312 -10.41 -22.65 3.02
C LEU A 312 -9.43 -21.90 2.11
N GLU A 313 -9.36 -20.55 2.16
CA GLU A 313 -8.30 -19.84 1.45
C GLU A 313 -6.91 -20.16 2.01
N LYS A 314 -6.79 -20.32 3.34
CA LYS A 314 -5.52 -20.70 3.96
C LYS A 314 -5.09 -22.11 3.57
N ILE A 315 -6.03 -23.05 3.50
CA ILE A 315 -5.73 -24.42 3.08
C ILE A 315 -5.43 -24.46 1.58
N LEU A 316 -6.25 -23.78 0.76
CA LEU A 316 -5.99 -23.60 -0.67
C LEU A 316 -4.61 -22.99 -0.91
N ARG A 317 -4.25 -21.95 -0.17
CA ARG A 317 -2.92 -21.34 -0.21
C ARG A 317 -1.85 -22.34 0.19
N ALA A 318 -2.02 -23.08 1.28
CA ALA A 318 -1.03 -24.05 1.75
C ALA A 318 -0.76 -25.14 0.70
N ILE A 319 -1.82 -25.73 0.12
CA ILE A 319 -1.70 -26.74 -0.95
C ILE A 319 -1.02 -26.11 -2.18
N THR A 320 -1.46 -24.93 -2.59
CA THR A 320 -0.89 -24.21 -3.74
C THR A 320 0.60 -23.90 -3.52
N GLU A 321 0.97 -23.41 -2.35
CA GLU A 321 2.35 -23.10 -1.96
C GLU A 321 3.21 -24.37 -1.85
N GLU A 322 2.67 -25.46 -1.30
CA GLU A 322 3.34 -26.76 -1.18
C GLU A 322 3.65 -27.35 -2.55
N HIS A 323 2.71 -27.36 -3.49
CA HIS A 323 2.93 -27.83 -4.86
C HIS A 323 3.91 -26.96 -5.64
N ILE A 324 3.83 -25.64 -5.48
CA ILE A 324 4.79 -24.70 -6.09
C ILE A 324 6.19 -24.93 -5.50
N ALA A 325 6.31 -25.10 -4.19
CA ALA A 325 7.58 -25.35 -3.51
C ALA A 325 8.17 -26.73 -3.86
N THR A 326 7.34 -27.76 -3.91
CA THR A 326 7.72 -29.13 -4.25
C THR A 326 8.22 -29.21 -5.68
N ASN A 327 7.55 -28.55 -6.63
CA ASN A 327 8.04 -28.45 -8.01
C ASN A 327 9.36 -27.65 -8.11
N LYS A 328 9.49 -26.53 -7.39
CA LYS A 328 10.77 -25.79 -7.28
C LYS A 328 11.89 -26.67 -6.68
N TYR A 329 11.56 -27.61 -5.81
CA TYR A 329 12.51 -28.57 -5.24
C TYR A 329 12.88 -29.68 -6.25
N LEU A 330 11.90 -30.24 -6.98
CA LEU A 330 12.13 -31.28 -7.99
C LEU A 330 12.90 -30.78 -9.22
N GLU A 331 12.74 -29.51 -9.60
CA GLU A 331 13.56 -28.84 -10.61
C GLU A 331 15.06 -28.90 -10.28
N LYS A 332 15.46 -28.80 -9.00
CA LYS A 332 16.86 -28.92 -8.56
C LYS A 332 17.45 -30.33 -8.78
N PHE A 333 16.60 -31.34 -8.96
CA PHE A 333 17.00 -32.72 -9.26
C PHE A 333 16.80 -33.09 -10.75
N GLY A 334 16.59 -32.09 -11.61
CA GLY A 334 16.42 -32.29 -13.06
C GLY A 334 15.07 -32.90 -13.47
N ARG A 335 14.07 -32.85 -12.58
CA ARG A 335 12.69 -33.25 -12.87
C ARG A 335 11.80 -32.00 -12.85
N SER A 336 11.59 -31.37 -14.01
CA SER A 336 10.71 -30.19 -14.12
C SER A 336 9.31 -30.58 -14.61
N GLY A 337 8.29 -30.25 -13.82
CA GLY A 337 6.89 -30.24 -14.27
C GLY A 337 6.53 -28.90 -14.94
N SER A 338 5.66 -28.91 -15.95
CA SER A 338 5.15 -27.67 -16.56
C SER A 338 4.17 -26.97 -15.61
N LEU A 339 3.99 -25.64 -15.70
CA LEU A 339 2.98 -24.93 -14.90
C LEU A 339 1.57 -25.56 -15.03
N ASN A 340 1.24 -26.11 -16.20
CA ASN A 340 -0.02 -26.84 -16.39
C ASN A 340 -0.08 -28.15 -15.61
N SER A 341 1.04 -28.88 -15.48
CA SER A 341 1.06 -30.08 -14.62
C SER A 341 1.00 -29.71 -13.15
N ILE A 342 1.64 -28.61 -12.72
CA ILE A 342 1.49 -28.09 -11.34
C ILE A 342 0.03 -27.71 -11.08
N ILE A 343 -0.62 -27.03 -12.02
CA ILE A 343 -2.04 -26.69 -11.91
C ILE A 343 -2.89 -27.95 -11.86
N ASP A 344 -2.61 -28.96 -12.68
CA ASP A 344 -3.34 -30.23 -12.68
C ASP A 344 -3.15 -31.00 -11.36
N ASP A 345 -1.94 -31.05 -10.81
CA ASP A 345 -1.63 -31.67 -9.51
C ASP A 345 -2.36 -30.95 -8.36
N ILE A 346 -2.34 -29.61 -8.39
CA ILE A 346 -3.07 -28.75 -7.45
C ILE A 346 -4.59 -28.97 -7.59
N LEU A 347 -5.11 -29.07 -8.82
CA LEU A 347 -6.53 -29.30 -9.08
C LEU A 347 -6.98 -30.65 -8.54
N ASP A 348 -6.18 -31.69 -8.76
CA ASP A 348 -6.45 -33.03 -8.26
C ASP A 348 -6.50 -33.04 -6.73
N GLU A 349 -5.48 -32.49 -6.06
CA GLU A 349 -5.46 -32.46 -4.60
C GLU A 349 -6.61 -31.61 -4.02
N ILE A 350 -6.87 -30.43 -4.57
CA ILE A 350 -7.95 -29.55 -4.09
C ILE A 350 -9.32 -30.18 -4.29
N CYS A 351 -9.55 -30.87 -5.42
CA CYS A 351 -10.84 -31.51 -5.70
C CYS A 351 -11.01 -32.87 -4.98
N GLU A 352 -9.92 -33.46 -4.48
CA GLU A 352 -9.98 -34.63 -3.60
C GLU A 352 -10.17 -34.24 -2.13
N THR A 353 -9.59 -33.11 -1.70
CA THR A 353 -9.48 -32.75 -0.28
C THR A 353 -10.42 -31.63 0.18
N LEU A 354 -10.77 -30.68 -0.68
CA LEU A 354 -11.47 -29.44 -0.28
C LEU A 354 -12.80 -29.18 -1.02
N PHE A 355 -12.87 -29.47 -2.32
CA PHE A 355 -14.01 -29.12 -3.17
C PHE A 355 -14.51 -30.31 -3.98
N SER A 356 -15.77 -30.30 -4.45
CA SER A 356 -16.24 -31.38 -5.33
C SER A 356 -15.55 -31.35 -6.71
N ASN A 357 -15.34 -32.52 -7.30
CA ASN A 357 -14.83 -32.67 -8.68
C ASN A 357 -15.58 -31.87 -9.76
N HIS A 358 -16.84 -31.50 -9.54
CA HIS A 358 -17.59 -30.66 -10.48
C HIS A 358 -17.05 -29.24 -10.64
N LEU A 359 -16.24 -28.75 -9.70
CA LEU A 359 -15.63 -27.42 -9.74
C LEU A 359 -14.28 -27.39 -10.47
N LYS A 360 -13.79 -28.53 -10.95
CA LYS A 360 -12.43 -28.68 -11.49
C LYS A 360 -12.13 -27.73 -12.65
N GLU A 361 -13.03 -27.62 -13.63
CA GLU A 361 -12.85 -26.68 -14.76
C GLU A 361 -12.86 -25.21 -14.31
N SER A 362 -13.73 -24.88 -13.36
CA SER A 362 -13.80 -23.53 -12.79
C SER A 362 -12.54 -23.16 -12.00
N PHE A 363 -11.99 -24.13 -11.25
CA PHE A 363 -10.71 -23.95 -10.57
C PHE A 363 -9.56 -23.86 -11.58
N ARG A 364 -9.63 -24.57 -12.71
CA ARG A 364 -8.62 -24.48 -13.76
C ARG A 364 -8.54 -23.08 -14.36
N GLU A 365 -9.66 -22.39 -14.51
CA GLU A 365 -9.69 -20.98 -14.92
C GLU A 365 -9.28 -20.01 -13.80
N PHE A 366 -9.58 -20.35 -12.53
CA PHE A 366 -9.34 -19.50 -11.37
C PHE A 366 -7.88 -19.54 -10.87
N LEU A 367 -7.28 -20.73 -10.77
CA LEU A 367 -5.97 -20.99 -10.16
C LEU A 367 -4.85 -20.13 -10.75
N PRO A 368 -4.74 -19.92 -12.08
CA PRO A 368 -3.71 -19.04 -12.62
C PRO A 368 -3.80 -17.61 -12.06
N ARG A 369 -5.02 -17.08 -11.92
CA ARG A 369 -5.24 -15.74 -11.34
C ARG A 369 -4.96 -15.72 -9.84
N TYR A 370 -5.27 -16.80 -9.15
CA TYR A 370 -5.03 -16.95 -7.72
C TYR A 370 -3.54 -17.07 -7.39
N ILE A 371 -2.78 -17.87 -8.14
CA ILE A 371 -1.31 -17.97 -8.03
C ILE A 371 -0.69 -16.58 -8.27
N LYS A 372 -1.14 -15.86 -9.30
CA LYS A 372 -0.69 -14.48 -9.54
C LYS A 372 -1.04 -13.53 -8.39
N TYR A 373 -2.22 -13.68 -7.79
CA TYR A 373 -2.61 -12.92 -6.60
C TYR A 373 -1.74 -13.27 -5.38
N LEU A 374 -1.38 -14.54 -5.17
CA LEU A 374 -0.51 -14.96 -4.08
C LEU A 374 0.90 -14.38 -4.25
N ALA A 375 1.45 -14.45 -5.46
CA ALA A 375 2.73 -13.79 -5.79
C ALA A 375 2.67 -12.29 -5.46
N TYR A 376 1.64 -11.60 -5.93
CA TYR A 376 1.41 -10.17 -5.65
C TYR A 376 1.20 -9.85 -4.15
N LYS A 377 0.50 -10.71 -3.40
CA LYS A 377 0.27 -10.53 -1.95
C LYS A 377 1.56 -10.75 -1.15
N ILE A 378 2.38 -11.71 -1.54
CA ILE A 378 3.71 -11.96 -0.98
C ILE A 378 4.63 -10.76 -1.26
N GLU A 379 4.53 -10.18 -2.47
CA GLU A 379 5.24 -8.95 -2.85
C GLU A 379 4.78 -7.71 -2.08
N ILE A 380 3.49 -7.59 -1.73
CA ILE A 380 2.92 -6.41 -1.03
C ILE A 380 3.06 -6.45 0.49
N LYS A 381 3.06 -7.64 1.11
CA LYS A 381 3.27 -7.75 2.58
C LYS A 381 4.70 -7.40 3.01
N LYS A 382 5.65 -7.36 2.09
CA LYS A 382 6.86 -6.57 2.28
C LYS A 382 6.55 -5.17 1.73
N GLU A 383 6.42 -4.14 2.56
CA GLU A 383 6.47 -2.77 2.02
C GLU A 383 7.90 -2.49 1.52
N LEU A 384 8.25 -3.00 0.33
CA LEU A 384 9.49 -2.73 -0.39
C LEU A 384 9.21 -1.55 -1.31
N LYS A 385 9.30 -0.35 -0.74
CA LYS A 385 8.93 0.88 -1.46
C LYS A 385 10.04 1.35 -2.40
N GLU A 386 11.28 0.93 -2.21
CA GLU A 386 12.39 1.27 -3.10
C GLU A 386 12.92 0.09 -3.92
N THR A 387 13.52 0.38 -5.08
CA THR A 387 14.22 -0.61 -5.92
C THR A 387 15.32 -1.31 -5.13
N TYR A 388 15.95 -0.60 -4.19
CA TYR A 388 16.92 -1.15 -3.24
C TYR A 388 16.28 -2.02 -2.16
N ASP A 389 15.06 -1.73 -1.70
CA ASP A 389 14.32 -2.59 -0.76
C ASP A 389 13.85 -3.88 -1.43
N LYS A 390 13.42 -3.79 -2.71
CA LYS A 390 13.10 -4.96 -3.53
C LYS A 390 14.34 -5.83 -3.77
N LEU A 391 15.48 -5.20 -4.06
CA LEU A 391 16.77 -5.86 -4.17
C LEU A 391 17.20 -6.49 -2.85
N GLU A 392 17.12 -5.78 -1.72
CA GLU A 392 17.48 -6.30 -0.40
C GLU A 392 16.55 -7.47 0.00
N GLY A 393 15.24 -7.34 -0.21
CA GLY A 393 14.26 -8.39 0.09
C GLY A 393 14.38 -9.66 -0.76
N ILE A 394 14.90 -9.56 -1.99
CA ILE A 394 15.14 -10.69 -2.91
C ILE A 394 16.55 -11.27 -2.72
N ILE A 395 17.55 -10.42 -2.44
CA ILE A 395 18.91 -10.83 -2.07
C ILE A 395 18.89 -11.58 -0.74
N TRP A 396 18.03 -11.20 0.19
CA TRP A 396 17.75 -11.99 1.38
C TRP A 396 16.95 -13.25 1.07
N GLN A 397 15.98 -13.26 0.15
CA GLN A 397 15.31 -14.50 -0.26
C GLN A 397 16.28 -15.51 -0.88
N ASN A 398 17.26 -15.05 -1.66
CA ASN A 398 18.30 -15.89 -2.28
C ASN A 398 19.47 -16.23 -1.34
N MET A 399 19.84 -15.34 -0.41
CA MET A 399 20.79 -15.63 0.69
C MET A 399 20.17 -16.60 1.69
N THR A 400 18.88 -16.46 1.97
CA THR A 400 18.10 -17.39 2.78
C THR A 400 17.88 -18.70 2.00
N ASP A 401 17.71 -18.72 0.67
CA ASP A 401 17.71 -19.98 -0.13
C ASP A 401 19.12 -20.65 -0.19
N LEU A 402 20.21 -19.89 -0.04
CA LEU A 402 21.59 -20.39 0.11
C LEU A 402 21.90 -20.88 1.54
N MET A 403 21.35 -20.23 2.56
CA MET A 403 21.54 -20.56 3.99
C MET A 403 20.47 -21.51 4.56
N GLN A 404 19.29 -21.64 3.95
CA GLN A 404 18.23 -22.62 4.26
C GLN A 404 18.62 -24.05 3.89
N SER A 405 19.85 -24.26 3.44
CA SER A 405 20.47 -25.58 3.49
C SER A 405 20.81 -26.03 4.92
N GLN A 406 20.65 -25.20 5.96
CA GLN A 406 20.61 -25.64 7.37
C GLN A 406 19.51 -24.92 8.17
N ASN A 407 18.82 -25.68 9.04
CA ASN A 407 17.59 -25.32 9.77
C ASN A 407 17.67 -23.98 10.54
N SER A 408 16.59 -23.19 10.55
CA SER A 408 16.53 -21.86 11.19
C SER A 408 16.76 -21.85 12.72
N GLU A 409 16.41 -22.93 13.42
CA GLU A 409 16.66 -23.10 14.86
C GLU A 409 18.11 -23.56 15.14
N ALA A 410 18.72 -24.26 14.18
CA ALA A 410 20.15 -24.54 14.18
C ALA A 410 20.97 -23.28 13.85
N LEU A 411 20.48 -22.38 12.99
CA LEU A 411 21.10 -21.10 12.65
C LEU A 411 21.18 -20.15 13.85
N GLU A 412 20.16 -20.11 14.70
CA GLU A 412 20.17 -19.31 15.94
C GLU A 412 21.28 -19.81 16.89
N THR A 413 21.35 -21.12 17.09
CA THR A 413 22.41 -21.76 17.90
C THR A 413 23.80 -21.64 17.25
N GLN A 414 23.88 -21.76 15.93
CA GLN A 414 25.12 -21.74 15.15
C GLN A 414 25.72 -20.33 15.04
N TYR A 415 24.90 -19.27 15.01
CA TYR A 415 25.44 -17.90 15.10
C TYR A 415 26.02 -17.65 16.48
N GLU A 416 25.33 -18.04 17.56
CA GLU A 416 25.84 -17.83 18.92
C GLU A 416 27.18 -18.52 19.11
N ASP A 417 27.31 -19.75 18.60
CA ASP A 417 28.55 -20.50 18.68
C ASP A 417 29.65 -19.90 17.79
N LYS A 418 29.30 -19.39 16.60
CA LYS A 418 30.26 -18.70 15.72
C LYS A 418 30.71 -17.35 16.28
N ILE A 419 29.84 -16.62 16.96
CA ILE A 419 30.18 -15.41 17.70
C ILE A 419 31.10 -15.76 18.88
N LYS A 420 30.84 -16.84 19.63
CA LYS A 420 31.72 -17.33 20.71
C LYS A 420 33.10 -17.73 20.18
N GLU A 421 33.16 -18.36 19.01
CA GLU A 421 34.43 -18.73 18.36
C GLU A 421 35.23 -17.48 17.97
N ILE A 422 34.58 -16.52 17.30
CA ILE A 422 35.19 -15.23 16.96
C ILE A 422 35.63 -14.49 18.24
N ASP A 423 34.85 -14.53 19.33
CA ASP A 423 35.23 -13.91 20.60
C ASP A 423 36.44 -14.57 21.24
N LYS A 424 36.59 -15.89 21.12
CA LYS A 424 37.83 -16.58 21.54
C LYS A 424 39.02 -16.12 20.70
N GLU A 425 38.86 -16.01 19.38
CA GLU A 425 39.92 -15.53 18.49
C GLU A 425 40.29 -14.07 18.75
N ILE A 426 39.30 -13.20 19.02
CA ILE A 426 39.51 -11.82 19.42
C ILE A 426 40.28 -11.75 20.75
N ASN A 427 39.95 -12.61 21.72
CA ASN A 427 40.69 -12.66 22.99
C ASN A 427 42.15 -13.09 22.81
N LEU A 428 42.44 -13.96 21.83
CA LEU A 428 43.79 -14.38 21.48
C LEU A 428 44.54 -13.31 20.67
N ASN A 429 43.84 -12.61 19.77
CA ASN A 429 44.38 -11.61 18.85
C ASN A 429 43.52 -10.32 18.84
N PRO A 430 43.55 -9.53 19.92
CA PRO A 430 42.65 -8.38 20.08
C PRO A 430 42.91 -7.23 19.10
N ASN A 431 44.07 -7.22 18.44
CA ASN A 431 44.42 -6.20 17.44
C ASN A 431 44.10 -6.64 16.00
N ASN A 432 43.33 -7.70 15.79
CA ASN A 432 42.92 -8.13 14.44
C ASN A 432 41.59 -7.50 14.03
N TYR A 433 41.68 -6.41 13.25
CA TYR A 433 40.52 -5.65 12.75
C TYR A 433 39.46 -6.51 12.03
N GLU A 434 39.89 -7.51 11.27
CA GLU A 434 38.98 -8.32 10.45
C GLU A 434 38.09 -9.27 11.26
N LEU A 435 38.53 -9.67 12.46
CA LEU A 435 37.70 -10.47 13.36
C LEU A 435 36.49 -9.66 13.84
N TYR A 436 36.70 -8.38 14.15
CA TYR A 436 35.62 -7.48 14.53
C TYR A 436 34.67 -7.19 13.35
N ASN A 437 35.20 -6.99 12.13
CA ASN A 437 34.38 -6.86 10.93
C ASN A 437 33.50 -8.10 10.71
N SER A 438 34.09 -9.29 10.86
CA SER A 438 33.39 -10.57 10.73
C SER A 438 32.29 -10.70 11.78
N LYS A 439 32.58 -10.30 13.03
CA LYS A 439 31.59 -10.24 14.12
C LYS A 439 30.44 -9.30 13.78
N ILE A 440 30.73 -8.08 13.33
CA ILE A 440 29.73 -7.08 12.97
C ILE A 440 28.84 -7.57 11.83
N ARG A 441 29.41 -8.19 10.78
CA ARG A 441 28.61 -8.73 9.66
C ARG A 441 27.58 -9.76 10.14
N ILE A 442 27.99 -10.67 11.02
CA ILE A 442 27.10 -11.69 11.60
C ILE A 442 26.03 -11.01 12.47
N LEU A 443 26.41 -10.09 13.36
CA LEU A 443 25.45 -9.41 14.23
C LEU A 443 24.44 -8.56 13.44
N LEU A 444 24.87 -7.87 12.39
CA LEU A 444 23.98 -7.14 11.47
C LEU A 444 23.03 -8.08 10.73
N TYR A 445 23.51 -9.27 10.32
CA TYR A 445 22.68 -10.29 9.66
C TYR A 445 21.52 -10.74 10.55
N PHE A 446 21.78 -10.92 11.85
CA PHE A 446 20.78 -11.31 12.85
C PHE A 446 20.07 -10.13 13.52
N ASN A 447 20.18 -8.91 12.96
CA ASN A 447 19.54 -7.68 13.45
C ASN A 447 19.91 -7.30 14.91
N GLN A 448 21.08 -7.73 15.40
CA GLN A 448 21.57 -7.42 16.75
C GLN A 448 22.28 -6.06 16.78
N TYR A 449 21.54 -4.98 16.51
CA TYR A 449 22.13 -3.65 16.29
C TYR A 449 22.83 -3.07 17.52
N ASN A 450 22.30 -3.30 18.73
CA ASN A 450 22.92 -2.83 19.97
C ASN A 450 24.29 -3.49 20.20
N ASP A 451 24.41 -4.79 19.94
CA ASP A 451 25.68 -5.50 20.05
C ASP A 451 26.69 -5.01 19.01
N VAL A 452 26.23 -4.69 17.80
CA VAL A 452 27.08 -4.05 16.77
C VAL A 452 27.63 -2.72 17.28
N LEU A 453 26.80 -1.88 17.88
CA LEU A 453 27.24 -0.59 18.44
C LEU A 453 28.29 -0.79 19.54
N MET A 454 28.12 -1.77 20.43
CA MET A 454 29.12 -2.11 21.46
C MET A 454 30.44 -2.60 20.85
N VAL A 455 30.38 -3.40 19.78
CA VAL A 455 31.58 -3.87 19.07
C VAL A 455 32.29 -2.70 18.38
N LEU A 456 31.55 -1.78 17.75
CA LEU A 456 32.10 -0.58 17.12
C LEU A 456 32.76 0.36 18.13
N GLU A 457 32.19 0.53 19.33
CA GLU A 457 32.81 1.30 20.42
C GLU A 457 34.15 0.70 20.84
N LYS A 458 34.22 -0.63 20.98
CA LYS A 458 35.49 -1.33 21.26
C LYS A 458 36.50 -1.16 20.12
N MET A 459 36.05 -1.27 18.87
CA MET A 459 36.93 -1.05 17.71
C MET A 459 37.47 0.38 17.69
N MET A 460 36.67 1.38 18.05
CA MET A 460 37.11 2.78 18.07
C MET A 460 38.25 3.00 19.06
N ALA A 461 38.21 2.31 20.21
CA ALA A 461 39.26 2.39 21.22
C ALA A 461 40.56 1.67 20.79
N LEU A 462 40.45 0.56 20.04
CA LEU A 462 41.58 -0.27 19.63
C LEU A 462 42.23 0.16 18.31
N PHE A 463 41.44 0.75 17.41
CA PHE A 463 41.84 1.14 16.05
C PHE A 463 41.47 2.60 15.77
N PRO A 464 41.99 3.57 16.55
CA PRO A 464 41.64 4.97 16.38
C PRO A 464 42.04 5.51 14.98
N GLU A 465 43.01 4.90 14.32
CA GLU A 465 43.40 5.24 12.94
C GLU A 465 42.37 4.83 11.88
N LYS A 466 41.39 3.99 12.26
CA LYS A 466 40.28 3.53 11.40
C LYS A 466 38.96 4.24 11.69
N GLU A 467 39.00 5.36 12.40
CA GLU A 467 37.83 6.14 12.83
C GLU A 467 36.78 6.32 11.74
N ILE A 468 37.19 6.79 10.56
CA ILE A 468 36.27 7.02 9.43
C ILE A 468 35.51 5.73 9.08
N ASP A 469 36.20 4.61 8.87
CA ASP A 469 35.55 3.34 8.51
C ASP A 469 34.60 2.84 9.62
N ILE A 470 35.02 2.95 10.89
CA ILE A 470 34.21 2.53 12.04
C ILE A 470 32.95 3.40 12.15
N MET A 471 33.07 4.71 12.00
CA MET A 471 31.92 5.63 12.03
C MET A 471 30.98 5.41 10.84
N ILE A 472 31.49 5.14 9.63
CA ILE A 472 30.65 4.75 8.49
C ILE A 472 29.88 3.46 8.79
N LYS A 473 30.51 2.45 9.42
CA LYS A 473 29.80 1.23 9.85
C LYS A 473 28.73 1.53 10.91
N LYS A 474 28.99 2.48 11.82
CA LYS A 474 28.00 2.96 12.80
C LYS A 474 26.81 3.64 12.11
N ALA A 475 27.06 4.52 11.15
CA ALA A 475 26.00 5.15 10.35
C ALA A 475 25.17 4.11 9.58
N TYR A 476 25.82 3.09 9.00
CA TYR A 476 25.13 1.98 8.32
C TYR A 476 24.29 1.13 9.29
N THR A 477 24.76 0.92 10.52
CA THR A 477 24.00 0.23 11.57
C THR A 477 22.72 1.00 11.89
N PHE A 478 22.78 2.32 12.01
CA PHE A 478 21.58 3.15 12.18
C PHE A 478 20.63 3.12 10.99
N LYS A 479 21.15 2.99 9.76
CA LYS A 479 20.30 2.75 8.58
C LYS A 479 19.50 1.44 8.73
N LYS A 480 20.14 0.36 9.17
CA LYS A 480 19.48 -0.95 9.38
C LYS A 480 18.45 -0.91 10.51
N ASP A 481 18.73 -0.13 11.55
CA ASP A 481 17.81 0.16 12.65
C ASP A 481 16.69 1.17 12.27
N LYS A 482 16.63 1.59 10.99
CA LYS A 482 15.65 2.55 10.44
C LYS A 482 15.73 3.95 11.04
N ASN A 483 16.86 4.32 11.64
CA ASN A 483 17.16 5.65 12.15
C ASN A 483 18.10 6.39 11.19
N LEU A 484 17.55 6.86 10.07
CA LEU A 484 18.34 7.46 8.99
C LEU A 484 18.96 8.81 9.41
N GLU A 485 18.27 9.56 10.26
CA GLU A 485 18.73 10.85 10.79
C GLU A 485 19.99 10.70 11.65
N ALA A 486 20.02 9.76 12.59
CA ALA A 486 21.22 9.50 13.40
C ALA A 486 22.41 9.04 12.52
N GLY A 487 22.12 8.29 11.45
CA GLY A 487 23.14 7.95 10.46
C GLY A 487 23.71 9.18 9.77
N LEU A 488 22.88 10.17 9.41
CA LEU A 488 23.31 11.39 8.73
C LEU A 488 24.15 12.28 9.66
N GLU A 489 23.75 12.40 10.93
CA GLU A 489 24.50 13.14 11.95
C GLU A 489 25.95 12.65 12.05
N ILE A 490 26.18 11.33 12.00
CA ILE A 490 27.54 10.75 11.99
C ILE A 490 28.33 11.17 10.75
N ILE A 491 27.70 11.17 9.57
CA ILE A 491 28.38 11.61 8.33
C ILE A 491 28.72 13.09 8.42
N GLU A 492 27.86 13.91 9.02
CA GLU A 492 28.10 15.34 9.21
C GLU A 492 29.21 15.60 10.23
N GLU A 493 29.26 14.87 11.34
CA GLU A 493 30.36 14.91 12.33
C GLU A 493 31.71 14.57 11.67
N LEU A 494 31.75 13.52 10.85
CA LEU A 494 32.95 13.17 10.09
C LEU A 494 33.37 14.29 9.12
N LEU A 495 32.40 14.94 8.46
CA LEU A 495 32.66 16.05 7.54
C LEU A 495 33.11 17.33 8.25
N GLU A 496 32.70 17.58 9.49
CA GLU A 496 33.25 18.68 10.29
C GLU A 496 34.74 18.48 10.57
N LYS A 497 35.14 17.23 10.84
CA LYS A 497 36.54 16.86 11.11
C LYS A 497 37.38 16.74 9.83
N TYR A 498 36.79 16.25 8.74
CA TYR A 498 37.46 16.02 7.45
C TYR A 498 36.73 16.73 6.31
N PRO A 499 36.70 18.08 6.29
CA PRO A 499 35.83 18.86 5.39
C PRO A 499 36.23 18.83 3.92
N LYS A 500 37.36 18.21 3.57
CA LYS A 500 37.84 18.07 2.18
C LYS A 500 37.81 16.63 1.68
N ASP A 501 37.27 15.70 2.47
CA ASP A 501 37.17 14.31 2.07
C ASP A 501 35.97 14.13 1.12
N ASN A 502 36.26 13.99 -0.17
CA ASN A 502 35.23 13.80 -1.19
C ASN A 502 34.49 12.45 -1.05
N THR A 503 35.11 11.44 -0.42
CA THR A 503 34.48 10.16 -0.11
C THR A 503 33.34 10.36 0.90
N LEU A 504 33.58 11.17 1.94
CA LEU A 504 32.55 11.51 2.93
C LEU A 504 31.42 12.35 2.33
N HIS A 505 31.73 13.26 1.41
CA HIS A 505 30.70 13.96 0.64
C HIS A 505 29.87 12.99 -0.20
N ASN A 506 30.49 11.96 -0.78
CA ASN A 506 29.77 10.92 -1.50
C ASN A 506 28.90 10.06 -0.57
N TYR A 507 29.35 9.74 0.65
CA TYR A 507 28.49 9.10 1.66
C TYR A 507 27.30 9.97 2.05
N LYS A 508 27.50 11.28 2.21
CA LYS A 508 26.43 12.24 2.49
C LYS A 508 25.38 12.24 1.38
N VAL A 509 25.79 12.13 0.12
CA VAL A 509 24.89 12.00 -1.03
C VAL A 509 23.96 10.79 -0.87
N TYR A 510 24.52 9.61 -0.56
CA TYR A 510 23.73 8.41 -0.33
C TYR A 510 22.75 8.58 0.85
N TRP A 511 23.18 9.19 1.94
CA TRP A 511 22.32 9.40 3.12
C TRP A 511 21.19 10.40 2.87
N LEU A 512 21.48 11.49 2.15
CA LEU A 512 20.44 12.41 1.70
C LEU A 512 19.45 11.74 0.76
N SER A 513 19.90 10.80 -0.08
CA SER A 513 19.02 10.01 -0.93
C SER A 513 18.07 9.13 -0.11
N TYR A 514 18.57 8.41 0.90
CA TYR A 514 17.72 7.59 1.78
C TYR A 514 16.67 8.43 2.54
N LEU A 515 16.98 9.70 2.85
CA LEU A 515 16.05 10.64 3.46
C LEU A 515 15.10 11.33 2.46
N GLY A 516 15.14 10.93 1.17
CA GLY A 516 14.32 11.53 0.11
C GLY A 516 14.75 12.94 -0.31
N LYS A 517 15.90 13.44 0.14
CA LYS A 517 16.42 14.79 -0.14
C LYS A 517 17.19 14.85 -1.45
N LYS A 518 16.51 14.52 -2.56
CA LYS A 518 17.09 14.43 -3.90
C LYS A 518 17.93 15.64 -4.30
N GLN A 519 17.38 16.85 -4.18
CA GLN A 519 18.03 18.05 -4.73
C GLN A 519 19.33 18.39 -4.01
N GLU A 520 19.40 18.17 -2.71
CA GLU A 520 20.60 18.36 -1.91
C GLU A 520 21.68 17.36 -2.31
N ALA A 521 21.31 16.08 -2.44
CA ALA A 521 22.22 15.02 -2.91
C ALA A 521 22.81 15.35 -4.30
N LEU A 522 21.96 15.71 -5.26
CA LEU A 522 22.41 16.04 -6.62
C LEU A 522 23.26 17.31 -6.68
N LYS A 523 23.06 18.27 -5.77
CA LYS A 523 23.91 19.47 -5.68
C LYS A 523 25.33 19.11 -5.25
N ILE A 524 25.48 18.25 -4.25
CA ILE A 524 26.79 17.79 -3.79
C ILE A 524 27.49 16.99 -4.89
N LEU A 525 26.77 16.07 -5.54
CA LEU A 525 27.28 15.29 -6.68
C LEU A 525 27.80 16.16 -7.83
N ARG A 526 27.08 17.21 -8.21
CA ARG A 526 27.55 18.16 -9.24
C ARG A 526 28.86 18.82 -8.84
N SER A 527 28.99 19.24 -7.57
CA SER A 527 30.25 19.80 -7.08
C SER A 527 31.39 18.79 -7.07
N LEU A 528 31.12 17.52 -6.75
CA LEU A 528 32.14 16.46 -6.81
C LEU A 528 32.64 16.23 -8.24
N ILE A 529 31.71 16.19 -9.21
CA ILE A 529 32.04 16.04 -10.64
C ILE A 529 32.80 17.26 -11.18
N GLU A 530 32.42 18.48 -10.78
CA GLU A 530 33.14 19.70 -11.18
C GLU A 530 34.57 19.75 -10.64
N ASN A 531 34.79 19.23 -9.43
CA ASN A 531 36.10 19.24 -8.77
C ASN A 531 37.02 18.11 -9.26
N GLU A 532 36.47 16.95 -9.60
CA GLU A 532 37.21 15.74 -10.00
C GLU A 532 36.52 15.08 -11.23
N PRO A 533 36.57 15.73 -12.41
CA PRO A 533 35.85 15.30 -13.60
C PRO A 533 36.32 13.94 -14.15
N GLU A 534 37.53 13.50 -13.79
CA GLU A 534 38.09 12.19 -14.16
C GLU A 534 37.61 11.03 -13.28
N LYS A 535 36.82 11.29 -12.23
CA LYS A 535 36.30 10.25 -11.34
C LYS A 535 34.92 9.77 -11.80
N GLY A 536 34.92 8.72 -12.63
CA GLY A 536 33.70 8.07 -13.12
C GLY A 536 32.75 7.59 -12.01
N ILE A 537 33.24 7.31 -10.81
CA ILE A 537 32.41 6.85 -9.66
C ILE A 537 31.34 7.88 -9.26
N TYR A 538 31.59 9.18 -9.44
CA TYR A 538 30.58 10.19 -9.13
C TYR A 538 29.45 10.19 -10.15
N HIS A 539 29.74 9.92 -11.43
CA HIS A 539 28.71 9.71 -12.44
C HIS A 539 27.91 8.42 -12.17
N ASP A 540 28.56 7.34 -11.74
CA ASP A 540 27.85 6.12 -11.31
C ASP A 540 26.94 6.40 -10.09
N THR A 541 27.46 7.10 -9.09
CA THR A 541 26.67 7.49 -7.91
C THR A 541 25.51 8.41 -8.30
N TYR A 542 25.72 9.35 -9.23
CA TYR A 542 24.67 10.21 -9.76
C TYR A 542 23.55 9.38 -10.40
N GLY A 543 23.92 8.43 -11.28
CA GLY A 543 22.98 7.51 -11.90
C GLY A 543 22.20 6.69 -10.87
N GLU A 544 22.85 6.21 -9.82
CA GLU A 544 22.22 5.44 -8.74
C GLU A 544 21.19 6.27 -7.94
N ILE A 545 21.52 7.53 -7.63
CA ILE A 545 20.54 8.45 -7.02
C ILE A 545 19.36 8.66 -7.97
N LEU A 546 19.60 8.86 -9.27
CA LEU A 546 18.53 9.03 -10.25
C LEU A 546 17.62 7.79 -10.37
N ILE A 547 18.18 6.58 -10.33
CA ILE A 547 17.40 5.32 -10.24
C ILE A 547 16.49 5.33 -9.01
N THR A 548 17.01 5.72 -7.85
CA THR A 548 16.26 5.74 -6.58
C THR A 548 14.99 6.61 -6.71
N PHE A 549 15.10 7.69 -7.48
CA PHE A 549 13.99 8.59 -7.78
C PHE A 549 13.30 8.31 -9.13
N LYS A 550 13.50 7.13 -9.72
CA LYS A 550 12.87 6.63 -10.96
C LYS A 550 13.09 7.50 -12.20
N GLU A 551 14.21 8.23 -12.28
CA GLU A 551 14.61 8.99 -13.45
C GLU A 551 15.60 8.18 -14.31
N TYR A 552 15.11 7.11 -14.92
CA TYR A 552 15.94 6.09 -15.58
C TYR A 552 16.67 6.60 -16.83
N GLU A 553 16.06 7.46 -17.64
CA GLU A 553 16.66 8.03 -18.85
C GLU A 553 17.91 8.84 -18.52
N LYS A 554 17.81 9.72 -17.52
CA LYS A 554 18.96 10.50 -17.06
C LYS A 554 19.99 9.64 -16.35
N ALA A 555 19.55 8.60 -15.64
CA ALA A 555 20.48 7.66 -15.02
C ALA A 555 21.35 6.96 -16.06
N ILE A 556 20.77 6.57 -17.20
CA ILE A 556 21.51 5.98 -18.33
C ILE A 556 22.59 6.92 -18.84
N GLU A 557 22.27 8.21 -19.05
CA GLU A 557 23.25 9.20 -19.50
C GLU A 557 24.45 9.29 -18.55
N GLU A 558 24.19 9.30 -17.23
CA GLU A 558 25.25 9.38 -16.22
C GLU A 558 26.07 8.07 -16.14
N PHE A 559 25.44 6.90 -16.21
CA PHE A 559 26.18 5.64 -16.24
C PHE A 559 27.04 5.47 -17.50
N GLN A 560 26.56 5.96 -18.65
CA GLN A 560 27.35 5.97 -19.88
C GLN A 560 28.61 6.83 -19.73
N LYS A 561 28.48 8.04 -19.14
CA LYS A 561 29.63 8.89 -18.81
C LYS A 561 30.59 8.18 -17.84
N ALA A 562 30.07 7.49 -16.83
CA ALA A 562 30.91 6.74 -15.89
C ALA A 562 31.78 5.69 -16.58
N ILE A 563 31.21 4.96 -17.54
CA ILE A 563 31.90 3.94 -18.35
C ILE A 563 32.89 4.58 -19.34
N GLU A 564 32.54 5.72 -19.94
CA GLU A 564 33.42 6.47 -20.86
C GLU A 564 34.66 7.00 -20.15
N ILE A 565 34.51 7.50 -18.92
CA ILE A 565 35.61 8.06 -18.13
C ILE A 565 36.57 6.96 -17.68
N ASN A 566 36.06 5.89 -17.06
CA ASN A 566 36.89 4.78 -16.59
C ASN A 566 36.23 3.44 -16.96
N SER A 567 36.73 2.72 -17.96
CA SER A 567 36.11 1.46 -18.41
C SER A 567 36.54 0.20 -17.65
N ASP A 568 37.58 0.28 -16.80
CA ASP A 568 38.17 -0.86 -16.08
C ASP A 568 38.18 -0.70 -14.54
N ASP A 569 37.47 0.29 -14.00
CA ASP A 569 37.44 0.54 -12.55
C ASP A 569 36.58 -0.50 -11.80
N TRP A 570 36.81 -0.62 -10.48
CA TRP A 570 36.23 -1.68 -9.63
C TRP A 570 34.70 -1.70 -9.60
N PHE A 571 34.05 -0.57 -9.89
CA PHE A 571 32.58 -0.44 -9.86
C PHE A 571 31.93 -0.69 -11.23
N ILE A 572 32.69 -0.77 -12.31
CA ILE A 572 32.14 -0.79 -13.69
C ILE A 572 31.28 -2.00 -13.98
N HIS A 573 31.62 -3.15 -13.40
CA HIS A 573 30.76 -4.32 -13.49
C HIS A 573 29.35 -4.03 -12.95
N GLN A 574 29.23 -3.22 -11.89
CA GLN A 574 27.96 -2.82 -11.28
C GLN A 574 27.25 -1.80 -12.16
N THR A 575 27.99 -0.86 -12.75
CA THR A 575 27.45 0.15 -13.66
C THR A 575 26.77 -0.48 -14.88
N TYR A 576 27.37 -1.51 -15.50
CA TYR A 576 26.73 -2.26 -16.58
C TYR A 576 25.44 -2.97 -16.14
N ILE A 577 25.40 -3.47 -14.90
CA ILE A 577 24.19 -4.09 -14.33
C ILE A 577 23.12 -3.04 -14.11
N LYS A 578 23.47 -1.89 -13.50
CA LYS A 578 22.56 -0.75 -13.26
C LYS A 578 22.00 -0.20 -14.58
N LEU A 579 22.82 -0.10 -15.64
CA LEU A 579 22.36 0.22 -17.00
C LEU A 579 21.35 -0.78 -17.54
N GLY A 580 21.66 -2.07 -17.39
CA GLY A 580 20.75 -3.16 -17.75
C GLY A 580 19.38 -3.03 -17.08
N ILE A 581 19.38 -2.70 -15.78
CA ILE A 581 18.17 -2.45 -14.99
C ILE A 581 17.40 -1.22 -15.52
N CYS A 582 18.09 -0.11 -15.80
CA CYS A 582 17.44 1.08 -16.37
C CYS A 582 16.82 0.79 -17.74
N TYR A 583 17.52 0.09 -18.63
CA TYR A 583 16.98 -0.30 -19.93
C TYR A 583 15.80 -1.25 -19.81
N THR A 584 15.80 -2.15 -18.82
CA THR A 584 14.65 -3.02 -18.50
C THR A 584 13.44 -2.17 -18.09
N ALA A 585 13.64 -1.19 -17.20
CA ALA A 585 12.58 -0.29 -16.74
C ALA A 585 12.00 0.60 -17.87
N LEU A 586 12.78 0.85 -18.93
CA LEU A 586 12.37 1.58 -20.12
C LEU A 586 11.92 0.68 -21.28
N GLU A 587 11.75 -0.62 -21.03
CA GLU A 587 11.33 -1.63 -22.02
C GLU A 587 12.27 -1.73 -23.24
N ASN A 588 13.53 -1.28 -23.12
CA ASN A 588 14.55 -1.45 -24.14
C ASN A 588 15.30 -2.77 -23.93
N ILE A 589 14.62 -3.85 -24.32
CA ILE A 589 15.02 -5.22 -24.01
C ILE A 589 16.40 -5.60 -24.58
N ASP A 590 16.72 -5.16 -25.80
CA ASP A 590 17.99 -5.52 -26.45
C ASP A 590 19.19 -4.93 -25.72
N LEU A 591 19.14 -3.63 -25.39
CA LEU A 591 20.18 -2.97 -24.61
C LEU A 591 20.22 -3.49 -23.17
N ALA A 592 19.07 -3.84 -22.59
CA ALA A 592 19.03 -4.44 -21.26
C ALA A 592 19.83 -5.75 -21.21
N VAL A 593 19.54 -6.71 -22.08
CA VAL A 593 20.25 -8.00 -22.14
C VAL A 593 21.73 -7.82 -22.43
N GLN A 594 22.07 -6.93 -23.35
CA GLN A 594 23.47 -6.67 -23.70
C GLN A 594 24.26 -6.19 -22.49
N ASN A 595 23.78 -5.16 -21.79
CA ASN A 595 24.48 -4.57 -20.66
C ASN A 595 24.52 -5.52 -19.45
N LEU A 596 23.44 -6.25 -19.18
CA LEU A 596 23.40 -7.30 -18.15
C LEU A 596 24.45 -8.39 -18.42
N LYS A 597 24.54 -8.92 -19.65
CA LYS A 597 25.55 -9.95 -20.01
C LYS A 597 26.99 -9.44 -19.84
N ILE A 598 27.25 -8.18 -20.20
CA ILE A 598 28.57 -7.55 -19.97
C ILE A 598 28.85 -7.46 -18.47
N GLY A 599 27.89 -6.96 -17.69
CA GLY A 599 27.99 -6.88 -16.23
C GLY A 599 28.24 -8.25 -15.57
N LYS A 600 27.54 -9.31 -15.99
CA LYS A 600 27.76 -10.69 -15.51
C LYS A 600 29.18 -11.17 -15.80
N LYS A 601 29.65 -10.98 -17.03
CA LYS A 601 30.99 -11.40 -17.46
C LYS A 601 32.07 -10.70 -16.66
N LEU A 602 31.95 -9.38 -16.46
CA LEU A 602 32.89 -8.61 -15.64
C LEU A 602 32.83 -9.08 -14.18
N THR A 603 31.65 -9.18 -13.59
CA THR A 603 31.46 -9.65 -12.20
C THR A 603 32.09 -11.02 -11.96
N SER A 604 31.97 -11.95 -12.91
CA SER A 604 32.56 -13.30 -12.81
C SER A 604 34.09 -13.31 -12.71
N LYS A 605 34.76 -12.29 -13.25
CA LYS A 605 36.23 -12.16 -13.28
C LYS A 605 36.82 -11.44 -12.06
N ILE A 606 36.00 -10.78 -11.25
CA ILE A 606 36.50 -10.00 -10.12
C ILE A 606 36.94 -10.94 -8.99
N ILE A 607 38.08 -10.58 -8.39
CA ILE A 607 38.62 -11.14 -7.16
C ILE A 607 38.14 -10.24 -6.01
N SER A 608 36.84 -10.26 -5.73
CA SER A 608 36.23 -9.54 -4.61
C SER A 608 35.77 -10.55 -3.56
N ASP A 609 35.29 -10.03 -2.43
CA ASP A 609 34.56 -10.83 -1.45
C ASP A 609 33.51 -11.71 -2.14
N PHE A 610 33.53 -13.01 -1.80
CA PHE A 610 32.65 -14.04 -2.36
C PHE A 610 31.17 -13.66 -2.25
N GLU A 611 30.78 -12.99 -1.18
CA GLU A 611 29.41 -12.55 -0.92
C GLU A 611 28.99 -11.43 -1.87
N THR A 612 29.79 -10.38 -2.01
CA THR A 612 29.55 -9.26 -2.94
C THR A 612 29.50 -9.72 -4.39
N LYS A 613 30.39 -10.64 -4.78
CA LYS A 613 30.41 -11.22 -6.12
C LYS A 613 29.12 -12.00 -6.44
N ASN A 614 28.72 -12.90 -5.54
CA ASN A 614 27.51 -13.71 -5.73
C ASN A 614 26.24 -12.86 -5.71
N LYS A 615 26.21 -11.82 -4.86
CA LYS A 615 25.11 -10.83 -4.83
C LYS A 615 24.87 -10.23 -6.20
N TRP A 616 25.91 -9.70 -6.85
CA TRP A 616 25.77 -9.07 -8.17
C TRP A 616 25.46 -10.07 -9.28
N LEU A 617 26.03 -11.27 -9.26
CA LEU A 617 25.69 -12.33 -10.23
C LEU A 617 24.21 -12.74 -10.14
N ALA A 618 23.68 -12.89 -8.92
CA ALA A 618 22.28 -13.21 -8.70
C ALA A 618 21.35 -12.10 -9.23
N ILE A 619 21.72 -10.83 -9.06
CA ILE A 619 20.96 -9.69 -9.61
C ILE A 619 20.89 -9.81 -11.14
N VAL A 620 22.01 -10.08 -11.80
CA VAL A 620 22.01 -10.18 -13.26
C VAL A 620 21.16 -11.34 -13.76
N ASP A 621 21.28 -12.50 -13.11
CA ASP A 621 20.57 -13.71 -13.53
C ASP A 621 19.06 -13.55 -13.41
N LEU A 622 18.59 -12.83 -12.38
CA LEU A 622 17.19 -12.48 -12.21
C LEU A 622 16.67 -11.61 -13.37
N PHE A 623 17.34 -10.50 -13.67
CA PHE A 623 16.88 -9.60 -14.73
C PHE A 623 16.95 -10.25 -16.11
N LEU A 624 17.95 -11.11 -16.37
CA LEU A 624 18.02 -11.88 -17.61
C LEU A 624 16.86 -12.89 -17.72
N ALA A 625 16.50 -13.56 -16.62
CA ALA A 625 15.37 -14.49 -16.60
C ALA A 625 14.02 -13.77 -16.82
N GLU A 626 13.79 -12.63 -16.18
CA GLU A 626 12.58 -11.82 -16.37
C GLU A 626 12.43 -11.35 -17.82
N ILE A 627 13.54 -10.92 -18.45
CA ILE A 627 13.54 -10.53 -19.86
C ILE A 627 13.29 -11.73 -20.79
N GLU A 628 13.85 -12.89 -20.49
CA GLU A 628 13.63 -14.12 -21.27
C GLU A 628 12.15 -14.56 -21.22
N GLU A 629 11.50 -14.46 -20.05
CA GLU A 629 10.06 -14.71 -19.89
C GLU A 629 9.22 -13.73 -20.71
N GLN A 630 9.54 -12.43 -20.68
CA GLN A 630 8.85 -11.40 -21.47
C GLN A 630 9.01 -11.61 -22.99
N ARG A 631 10.19 -12.02 -23.45
CA ARG A 631 10.44 -12.36 -24.87
C ARG A 631 9.67 -13.60 -25.30
N TYR A 632 9.56 -14.61 -24.43
CA TYR A 632 8.81 -15.83 -24.73
C TYR A 632 7.32 -15.51 -24.94
N LEU A 633 6.73 -14.66 -24.10
CA LEU A 633 5.33 -14.21 -24.19
C LEU A 633 5.01 -13.37 -25.44
N LEU A 634 5.99 -12.69 -26.02
CA LEU A 634 5.86 -11.89 -27.25
C LEU A 634 6.01 -12.72 -28.53
N ILE A 635 6.71 -13.86 -28.48
CA ILE A 635 6.90 -14.77 -29.62
C ILE A 635 5.77 -15.82 -29.68
N SER A 636 5.08 -16.05 -28.57
CA SER A 636 3.94 -16.97 -28.45
C SER A 636 2.56 -16.35 -28.75
N ASN A 637 2.51 -15.09 -29.20
CA ASN A 637 1.34 -14.43 -29.81
C ASN A 637 1.65 -14.14 -31.29
#